data_AF-A0A9W2YCG0-F1
#
_entry.id   AF-A0A9W2YCG0-F1
#
_cell.length_a   1.000
_cell.length_b   1.000
_cell.length_c   1.000
_cell.angle_alpha   90.00
_cell.angle_beta   90.00
_cell.angle_gamma   90.00
#
_symmetry.space_group_name_H-M   'P 1'
#
loop_
_entity.id
_entity.type
_entity.pdbx_description
1 polymer ?
#
loop_
_entity_poly.entity_id
_entity_poly.type
_entity_poly.pdbx_seq_one_letter_code
_entity_poly.pdbx_strand_id
1 'polypeptide(L)'
;MPSAGALPAPFITPIHRDCHGLQLPVNKIDTSTLIELSTDVPNCKIYFTTDGSKPLPFQRKIGGKEKTFKYFAPFLLKGGKRTLKAVAVSRDGLLESAVVSKDFNVVDLNNSGVPDGYDSSTSGATLQSFLNESSDEYIPKPGKVSGMPRRHSPKRSQRKAPKEAWGSYSFQDPAATGASNESNYPPIPDGPFNPTNYSGTQINVWGAPPGTWPNMNANNGMVTFGNGPPAPPYPVQYGFLTEQMINGLKPKEEPKKQDSLTLGDIRKLMEETRPKPTPPAIEYKPVWKDPPLNAISPGNDDYQGNILHIYAHMLDMAKSKVHFKKNIGEYKMGKILEAKVEDEGDGYRLNLVLEKPGTQRGLNKKSAKVNVPKKPVKETKPASPPPAPPKQVEPPKPVEPPKPVDPPKPKKADPYFEKEIENIPCEGTLKPFEPFNAEADAEVLRNAMKGLGTDEDALTNVLAYRSSPQRAQIVAAYKTMFGKDLVSDIKSETSGNFCEALKGLLLKPAEFDAQMLRSAIKGLGTDEDVLIEILCTRSNAQIQEIKKTYKEKFNKDLEADIIGDTSGHFKKLLVSLLQANRSDSKEVDRNMANADAKALYQAGEQKWGTDESQFNKILASRSFPQIRATLEEYQKISKKDFEEVIKSEFSGDILSGLKSIVRCVRNRFQYFARQLEKTMSGLGTDDSSLIRIIISRCEIDLVQIKEEFRKATGKTLEEFIVGDTSGDYQRLMLALVSGGPPPKAKSGKAFVESVKNKTDEQLDEEVKLENEPKKEDPTLLPFPGFNAEQDCEVLRKAMKGLGTDEKAIIGVLAYRSMEQRQKIALTYKTQFGKDLAAELSSELSGNFKTLCVDMLLGPAEFDAKQLNRAIKGLGTDEKVLVEIICTRSNAQLNNIKASYKTMFNKELEQDIAGDTSGHFKRLLIGCLQANRPEGTEFNRVMAKQDAQALLDAGEKKWGTDESRFHTVLVSRSYAQLRATFQEYAKLANKDIEDSIKSEMSGDLKNGMLAIVQVIRNKSAYFASELHRAMKGLGTDDNTLVRIVASRCEVDMVQIKEEFQKAYKQTLAMFIQDDTSGDYRTMLLTLIGEPPAKK
;
A
#
# COMPACT_ATOMS: atom_id res chain seq x y z
N MET A 1 35.45 -31.60 23.51
CA MET A 1 34.87 -30.53 24.35
C MET A 1 35.29 -29.19 23.78
N PRO A 2 34.38 -28.23 23.52
CA PRO A 2 34.78 -26.84 23.35
C PRO A 2 35.37 -26.28 24.67
N SER A 3 36.16 -25.22 24.59
CA SER A 3 36.64 -24.48 25.76
C SER A 3 35.48 -23.81 26.49
N ALA A 4 35.60 -23.62 27.81
CA ALA A 4 34.55 -23.00 28.62
C ALA A 4 34.21 -21.59 28.09
N GLY A 5 32.94 -21.37 27.75
CA GLY A 5 32.43 -20.13 27.14
C GLY A 5 32.31 -20.14 25.62
N ALA A 6 32.89 -21.11 24.89
CA ALA A 6 32.77 -21.19 23.44
C ALA A 6 31.45 -21.86 22.99
N LEU A 7 30.78 -21.25 22.00
CA LEU A 7 29.51 -21.74 21.46
C LEU A 7 29.72 -22.99 20.57
N PRO A 8 28.97 -24.09 20.75
CA PRO A 8 29.08 -25.28 19.89
C PRO A 8 28.55 -25.01 18.49
N ALA A 9 29.15 -25.70 17.51
CA ALA A 9 28.69 -25.66 16.11
C ALA A 9 27.28 -26.27 15.98
N PRO A 10 26.42 -25.78 15.07
CA PRO A 10 25.10 -26.35 14.83
C PRO A 10 25.20 -27.70 14.10
N PHE A 11 24.13 -28.50 14.20
CA PHE A 11 23.98 -29.74 13.44
C PHE A 11 23.34 -29.47 12.07
N ILE A 12 23.57 -30.39 11.12
CA ILE A 12 22.96 -30.36 9.78
C ILE A 12 22.31 -31.74 9.51
N THR A 13 20.99 -31.80 9.61
CA THR A 13 20.22 -33.06 9.66
C THR A 13 19.24 -33.16 8.49
N PRO A 14 19.37 -34.16 7.59
CA PRO A 14 18.32 -34.45 6.63
C PRO A 14 17.13 -35.13 7.34
N ILE A 15 15.95 -34.51 7.24
CA ILE A 15 14.67 -35.11 7.61
C ILE A 15 14.19 -35.93 6.42
N HIS A 16 14.46 -37.24 6.46
CA HIS A 16 13.83 -38.19 5.55
C HIS A 16 12.34 -38.31 5.89
N ARG A 17 11.49 -38.28 4.88
CA ARG A 17 10.09 -38.73 4.98
C ARG A 17 10.03 -40.19 4.52
N ASP A 18 9.24 -41.02 5.20
CA ASP A 18 9.07 -42.43 4.84
C ASP A 18 8.27 -42.59 3.54
N CYS A 19 8.97 -42.44 2.42
CA CYS A 19 8.42 -42.54 1.07
C CYS A 19 9.09 -43.71 0.31
N HIS A 20 8.32 -44.79 0.12
CA HIS A 20 8.56 -45.82 -0.90
C HIS A 20 9.92 -46.54 -0.92
N GLY A 21 10.36 -47.06 0.24
CA GLY A 21 11.21 -48.27 0.31
C GLY A 21 12.67 -48.19 -0.19
N LEU A 22 13.09 -47.06 -0.76
CA LEU A 22 14.45 -46.86 -1.30
C LEU A 22 15.38 -46.25 -0.24
N GLN A 23 16.17 -47.09 0.43
CA GLN A 23 17.26 -46.63 1.29
C GLN A 23 18.39 -46.00 0.46
N LEU A 24 18.32 -44.68 0.26
CA LEU A 24 19.44 -43.90 -0.24
C LEU A 24 20.59 -43.88 0.80
N PRO A 25 21.87 -44.01 0.38
CA PRO A 25 23.00 -43.96 1.31
C PRO A 25 23.17 -42.55 1.89
N VAL A 26 23.59 -42.45 3.16
CA VAL A 26 23.57 -41.25 4.04
C VAL A 26 23.99 -39.89 3.44
N ASN A 27 24.82 -39.87 2.39
CA ASN A 27 25.28 -38.63 1.72
C ASN A 27 24.54 -38.32 0.39
N LYS A 28 23.56 -39.15 0.01
CA LYS A 28 22.59 -38.90 -1.06
C LYS A 28 21.24 -38.58 -0.43
N ILE A 29 20.63 -37.52 -0.91
CA ILE A 29 19.25 -37.13 -0.61
C ILE A 29 18.56 -36.83 -1.94
N ASP A 30 17.24 -36.69 -1.94
CA ASP A 30 16.49 -36.22 -3.11
C ASP A 30 16.06 -34.75 -2.97
N THR A 31 15.50 -34.18 -4.04
CA THR A 31 14.93 -32.82 -4.08
C THR A 31 13.69 -32.61 -3.19
N SER A 32 13.15 -33.66 -2.55
CA SER A 32 12.04 -33.60 -1.58
C SER A 32 12.48 -33.72 -0.11
N THR A 33 13.74 -34.07 0.14
CA THR A 33 14.33 -34.24 1.47
C THR A 33 14.60 -32.88 2.12
N LEU A 34 14.00 -32.63 3.28
CA LEU A 34 14.18 -31.39 4.04
C LEU A 34 15.49 -31.42 4.83
N ILE A 35 16.18 -30.28 4.91
CA ILE A 35 17.38 -30.07 5.75
C ILE A 35 16.99 -29.22 6.95
N GLU A 36 17.13 -29.80 8.15
CA GLU A 36 17.03 -29.11 9.43
C GLU A 36 18.41 -28.67 9.92
N LEU A 37 18.47 -27.49 10.53
CA LEU A 37 19.61 -27.01 11.31
C LEU A 37 19.18 -26.81 12.77
N SER A 38 19.96 -27.36 13.69
CA SER A 38 19.65 -27.31 15.13
C SER A 38 20.91 -27.01 15.96
N THR A 39 20.71 -26.57 17.20
CA THR A 39 21.77 -26.38 18.18
C THR A 39 21.18 -26.58 19.57
N ASP A 40 21.94 -27.22 20.46
CA ASP A 40 21.48 -27.54 21.83
C ASP A 40 21.46 -26.30 22.75
N VAL A 41 21.95 -25.15 22.28
CA VAL A 41 22.01 -23.91 23.05
C VAL A 41 20.78 -23.04 22.78
N PRO A 42 19.91 -22.80 23.79
CA PRO A 42 18.70 -22.02 23.61
C PRO A 42 19.00 -20.56 23.24
N ASN A 43 18.09 -19.94 22.48
CA ASN A 43 18.14 -18.54 22.03
C ASN A 43 19.30 -18.17 21.07
N CYS A 44 20.02 -19.14 20.50
CA CYS A 44 21.03 -18.88 19.48
C CYS A 44 20.42 -18.77 18.07
N LYS A 45 21.07 -17.98 17.21
CA LYS A 45 20.69 -17.74 15.81
C LYS A 45 21.61 -18.55 14.90
N ILE A 46 21.07 -19.41 14.03
CA ILE A 46 21.88 -20.14 13.04
C ILE A 46 21.86 -19.40 11.70
N TYR A 47 23.02 -19.28 11.06
CA TYR A 47 23.22 -18.71 9.73
C TYR A 47 23.95 -19.71 8.84
N PHE A 48 23.60 -19.76 7.55
CA PHE A 48 24.10 -20.79 6.63
C PHE A 48 24.25 -20.33 5.17
N THR A 49 24.99 -21.11 4.40
CA THR A 49 25.20 -20.96 2.95
C THR A 49 24.96 -22.31 2.26
N THR A 50 24.56 -22.29 0.98
CA THR A 50 24.26 -23.50 0.17
C THR A 50 25.24 -23.71 -1.00
N ASP A 51 26.17 -22.77 -1.20
CA ASP A 51 27.20 -22.74 -2.24
C ASP A 51 28.60 -23.10 -1.74
N GLY A 52 28.74 -23.43 -0.46
CA GLY A 52 30.02 -23.73 0.20
C GLY A 52 30.88 -22.51 0.58
N SER A 53 30.38 -21.28 0.42
CA SER A 53 31.04 -20.07 0.96
C SER A 53 30.98 -20.02 2.50
N LYS A 54 31.84 -19.24 3.17
CA LYS A 54 31.74 -19.07 4.64
C LYS A 54 30.48 -18.24 4.96
N PRO A 55 29.60 -18.68 5.88
CA PRO A 55 28.56 -17.82 6.43
C PRO A 55 29.16 -16.55 7.06
N LEU A 56 28.57 -15.39 6.76
CA LEU A 56 28.89 -14.08 7.33
C LEU A 56 27.62 -13.50 7.97
N PRO A 57 27.34 -13.76 9.27
CA PRO A 57 26.10 -13.36 9.94
C PRO A 57 25.79 -11.85 9.85
N PHE A 58 26.84 -11.02 9.86
CA PHE A 58 26.77 -9.56 9.83
C PHE A 58 26.90 -8.96 8.43
N GLN A 59 27.15 -9.76 7.39
CA GLN A 59 27.30 -9.32 5.99
C GLN A 59 26.55 -10.26 5.03
N ARG A 60 25.23 -10.37 5.23
CA ARG A 60 24.37 -11.35 4.52
C ARG A 60 24.32 -11.16 3.00
N LYS A 61 24.40 -9.90 2.53
CA LYS A 61 24.36 -9.54 1.09
C LYS A 61 25.76 -9.18 0.58
N ILE A 62 26.13 -9.73 -0.58
CA ILE A 62 27.40 -9.46 -1.28
C ILE A 62 27.07 -9.20 -2.75
N GLY A 63 27.34 -7.99 -3.24
CA GLY A 63 26.95 -7.58 -4.60
C GLY A 63 25.43 -7.56 -4.80
N GLY A 64 24.70 -6.97 -3.85
CA GLY A 64 23.24 -6.89 -3.83
C GLY A 64 22.50 -8.21 -3.51
N LYS A 65 23.09 -9.37 -3.86
CA LYS A 65 22.49 -10.69 -3.67
C LYS A 65 22.78 -11.24 -2.28
N GLU A 66 21.78 -11.84 -1.64
CA GLU A 66 21.96 -12.55 -0.37
C GLU A 66 22.68 -13.88 -0.59
N LYS A 67 23.69 -14.14 0.25
CA LYS A 67 24.49 -15.38 0.23
C LYS A 67 24.48 -16.11 1.56
N THR A 68 24.45 -15.37 2.68
CA THR A 68 24.31 -15.96 4.02
C THR A 68 22.88 -15.81 4.49
N PHE A 69 22.15 -16.92 4.51
CA PHE A 69 20.77 -17.01 4.96
C PHE A 69 20.73 -17.20 6.48
N LYS A 70 19.69 -16.68 7.14
CA LYS A 70 19.39 -17.05 8.53
C LYS A 70 18.44 -18.25 8.51
N TYR A 71 18.66 -19.21 9.41
CA TYR A 71 17.78 -20.37 9.55
C TYR A 71 16.53 -20.04 10.40
N PHE A 72 15.40 -20.61 9.99
CA PHE A 72 14.10 -20.44 10.65
C PHE A 72 13.25 -21.73 10.65
N ALA A 73 13.30 -22.53 9.58
CA ALA A 73 12.59 -23.80 9.43
C ALA A 73 13.34 -24.72 8.46
N PRO A 74 13.06 -26.04 8.45
CA PRO A 74 13.69 -26.98 7.52
C PRO A 74 13.42 -26.63 6.05
N PHE A 75 14.42 -26.79 5.17
CA PHE A 75 14.37 -26.31 3.78
C PHE A 75 14.85 -27.36 2.78
N LEU A 76 14.42 -27.26 1.51
CA LEU A 76 14.85 -28.15 0.43
C LEU A 76 16.16 -27.68 -0.22
N LEU A 77 16.95 -28.63 -0.71
CA LEU A 77 18.13 -28.36 -1.53
C LEU A 77 17.85 -28.62 -3.02
N LYS A 78 18.41 -27.78 -3.91
CA LYS A 78 18.31 -27.97 -5.36
C LYS A 78 19.23 -29.12 -5.81
N GLY A 79 18.80 -29.85 -6.85
CA GLY A 79 19.52 -31.00 -7.44
C GLY A 79 21.01 -30.73 -7.76
N GLY A 80 21.80 -31.79 -7.80
CA GLY A 80 23.25 -31.77 -7.96
C GLY A 80 24.04 -31.74 -6.65
N LYS A 81 25.36 -31.56 -6.73
CA LYS A 81 26.22 -31.46 -5.53
C LYS A 81 25.99 -30.12 -4.82
N ARG A 82 25.76 -30.16 -3.51
CA ARG A 82 25.62 -28.99 -2.62
C ARG A 82 26.57 -29.12 -1.44
N THR A 83 27.21 -28.02 -1.06
CA THR A 83 28.00 -27.92 0.18
C THR A 83 27.30 -26.94 1.09
N LEU A 84 26.65 -27.45 2.14
CA LEU A 84 26.06 -26.60 3.16
C LEU A 84 27.13 -26.22 4.18
N LYS A 85 27.21 -24.94 4.55
CA LYS A 85 27.97 -24.50 5.73
C LYS A 85 27.08 -23.72 6.67
N ALA A 86 27.23 -23.93 7.97
CA ALA A 86 26.41 -23.26 8.99
C ALA A 86 27.23 -22.81 10.20
N VAL A 87 26.76 -21.76 10.86
CA VAL A 87 27.34 -21.21 12.10
C VAL A 87 26.21 -20.78 13.03
N ALA A 88 26.31 -21.12 14.32
CA ALA A 88 25.47 -20.55 15.37
C ALA A 88 26.12 -19.29 15.95
N VAL A 89 25.29 -18.32 16.33
CA VAL A 89 25.67 -17.04 16.94
C VAL A 89 24.80 -16.81 18.17
N SER A 90 25.38 -16.26 19.25
CA SER A 90 24.68 -15.90 20.47
C SER A 90 23.58 -14.84 20.27
N ARG A 91 22.67 -14.70 21.25
CA ARG A 91 21.53 -13.77 21.18
C ARG A 91 21.96 -12.32 20.95
N ASP A 92 23.02 -11.90 21.63
CA ASP A 92 23.66 -10.58 21.59
C ASP A 92 24.54 -10.33 20.36
N GLY A 93 24.92 -11.38 19.61
CA GLY A 93 25.83 -11.27 18.48
C GLY A 93 27.33 -11.28 18.83
N LEU A 94 27.70 -11.47 20.10
CA LEU A 94 29.10 -11.34 20.54
C LEU A 94 29.93 -12.64 20.41
N LEU A 95 29.30 -13.81 20.28
CA LEU A 95 29.96 -15.11 20.18
C LEU A 95 29.49 -15.88 18.94
N GLU A 96 30.41 -16.18 18.04
CA GLU A 96 30.23 -17.16 16.95
C GLU A 96 30.73 -18.55 17.38
N SER A 97 30.10 -19.60 16.85
CA SER A 97 30.60 -20.98 16.93
C SER A 97 31.54 -21.31 15.77
N ALA A 98 32.16 -22.50 15.79
CA ALA A 98 32.88 -23.01 14.63
C ALA A 98 31.94 -23.28 13.45
N VAL A 99 32.36 -22.95 12.23
CA VAL A 99 31.58 -23.22 11.01
C VAL A 99 31.59 -24.72 10.72
N VAL A 100 30.42 -25.36 10.78
CA VAL A 100 30.21 -26.74 10.32
C VAL A 100 30.05 -26.76 8.79
N SER A 101 30.43 -27.86 8.14
CA SER A 101 30.27 -28.08 6.69
C SER A 101 29.74 -29.49 6.43
N LYS A 102 28.77 -29.64 5.52
CA LYS A 102 28.24 -30.95 5.09
C LYS A 102 27.94 -30.96 3.59
N ASP A 103 28.50 -31.93 2.90
CA ASP A 103 28.27 -32.16 1.47
C ASP A 103 27.06 -33.10 1.27
N PHE A 104 26.17 -32.71 0.36
CA PHE A 104 25.04 -33.51 -0.09
C PHE A 104 25.12 -33.71 -1.61
N ASN A 105 24.82 -34.92 -2.08
CA ASN A 105 24.57 -35.17 -3.50
C ASN A 105 23.06 -35.32 -3.71
N VAL A 106 22.43 -34.29 -4.26
CA VAL A 106 20.97 -34.18 -4.33
C VAL A 106 20.48 -34.76 -5.67
N VAL A 107 19.73 -35.86 -5.59
CA VAL A 107 19.10 -36.53 -6.74
C VAL A 107 17.83 -35.77 -7.11
N ASP A 108 17.65 -35.49 -8.40
CA ASP A 108 16.44 -34.82 -8.90
C ASP A 108 15.42 -35.86 -9.40
N LEU A 109 14.32 -36.02 -8.64
CA LEU A 109 13.27 -37.00 -8.94
C LEU A 109 12.48 -36.66 -10.22
N ASN A 110 12.52 -35.41 -10.69
CA ASN A 110 11.80 -34.98 -11.88
C ASN A 110 12.53 -35.34 -13.20
N ASN A 111 13.70 -36.00 -13.14
CA ASN A 111 14.54 -36.25 -14.32
C ASN A 111 15.11 -37.69 -14.40
N SER A 112 14.43 -38.65 -13.76
CA SER A 112 14.70 -40.09 -13.94
C SER A 112 13.57 -40.76 -14.72
N GLY A 113 13.75 -40.94 -16.03
CA GLY A 113 12.79 -41.66 -16.87
C GLY A 113 12.92 -43.19 -16.84
N VAL A 114 12.15 -43.86 -17.71
CA VAL A 114 12.05 -45.33 -17.93
C VAL A 114 11.14 -46.08 -16.92
N PRO A 115 10.12 -46.86 -17.37
CA PRO A 115 9.34 -46.78 -18.62
C PRO A 115 7.81 -46.92 -18.38
N ASP A 116 7.00 -46.89 -19.45
CA ASP A 116 5.58 -47.28 -19.41
C ASP A 116 5.38 -48.79 -19.16
N GLY A 117 4.32 -49.12 -18.41
CA GLY A 117 3.73 -50.46 -18.39
C GLY A 117 3.35 -51.00 -17.01
N TYR A 118 2.09 -50.85 -16.61
CA TYR A 118 1.16 -51.97 -16.43
C TYR A 118 -0.29 -51.46 -16.28
N ASP A 119 -1.27 -52.26 -16.73
CA ASP A 119 -2.70 -51.93 -16.68
C ASP A 119 -3.32 -52.28 -15.31
N SER A 120 -4.55 -51.82 -15.14
CA SER A 120 -5.42 -51.76 -13.99
C SER A 120 -5.92 -53.09 -13.39
N SER A 121 -6.70 -52.93 -12.31
CA SER A 121 -7.70 -53.84 -11.74
C SER A 121 -7.33 -54.74 -10.55
N THR A 122 -8.39 -55.22 -9.88
CA THR A 122 -8.46 -56.10 -8.70
C THR A 122 -8.39 -55.42 -7.33
N SER A 123 -9.39 -55.73 -6.50
CA SER A 123 -9.62 -55.17 -5.17
C SER A 123 -9.66 -56.25 -4.08
N GLY A 124 -9.17 -55.91 -2.88
CA GLY A 124 -9.73 -56.45 -1.63
C GLY A 124 -8.83 -57.31 -0.72
N ALA A 125 -9.22 -57.27 0.57
CA ALA A 125 -8.98 -58.25 1.63
C ALA A 125 -7.55 -58.50 2.18
N THR A 126 -7.26 -57.80 3.29
CA THR A 126 -6.73 -58.34 4.58
C THR A 126 -6.47 -59.86 4.71
N LEU A 127 -5.34 -60.23 5.34
CA LEU A 127 -5.33 -60.75 6.73
C LEU A 127 -3.91 -60.94 7.35
N GLN A 128 -3.91 -61.36 8.62
CA GLN A 128 -2.80 -61.61 9.56
C GLN A 128 -1.60 -62.40 9.00
N SER A 129 -0.38 -62.06 9.46
CA SER A 129 0.73 -63.02 9.64
C SER A 129 1.94 -62.43 10.38
N PHE A 130 1.75 -61.99 11.63
CA PHE A 130 2.85 -61.86 12.60
C PHE A 130 2.42 -62.38 13.97
N LEU A 131 2.78 -63.64 14.25
CA LEU A 131 2.82 -64.22 15.58
C LEU A 131 4.14 -65.01 15.70
N ASN A 132 4.68 -64.98 16.92
CA ASN A 132 5.69 -65.87 17.49
C ASN A 132 7.15 -65.82 16.97
N GLU A 133 7.97 -65.16 17.80
CA GLU A 133 9.04 -65.78 18.61
C GLU A 133 10.44 -66.13 18.01
N SER A 134 11.41 -65.31 18.44
CA SER A 134 12.45 -65.66 19.44
C SER A 134 13.89 -66.05 19.02
N SER A 135 14.78 -65.70 19.96
CA SER A 135 16.08 -66.33 20.32
C SER A 135 17.35 -66.11 19.48
N ASP A 136 18.30 -65.43 20.16
CA ASP A 136 19.67 -65.88 20.45
C ASP A 136 20.88 -65.54 19.54
N GLU A 137 21.62 -64.54 20.04
CA GLU A 137 23.03 -64.62 20.46
C GLU A 137 24.19 -64.91 19.48
N TYR A 138 24.93 -63.81 19.24
CA TYR A 138 26.37 -63.68 19.51
C TYR A 138 27.43 -64.08 18.45
N ILE A 139 28.57 -63.41 18.59
CA ILE A 139 29.68 -63.25 17.64
C ILE A 139 30.77 -64.32 17.87
N PRO A 140 31.64 -64.60 16.88
CA PRO A 140 32.96 -63.97 16.98
C PRO A 140 33.59 -63.46 15.66
N LYS A 141 34.51 -62.50 15.83
CA LYS A 141 35.51 -61.98 14.85
C LYS A 141 36.87 -62.68 15.12
N PRO A 142 37.97 -62.56 14.30
CA PRO A 142 38.35 -61.43 13.44
C PRO A 142 38.97 -61.77 12.06
N GLY A 143 39.30 -60.73 11.26
CA GLY A 143 39.78 -60.84 9.86
C GLY A 143 41.30 -60.62 9.66
N LYS A 144 41.72 -60.32 8.42
CA LYS A 144 43.11 -59.95 8.08
C LYS A 144 43.27 -59.10 6.80
N VAL A 145 44.52 -58.72 6.53
CA VAL A 145 44.99 -57.57 5.72
C VAL A 145 45.15 -57.88 4.22
N SER A 146 45.40 -56.83 3.42
CA SER A 146 45.50 -56.77 1.95
C SER A 146 46.73 -57.40 1.28
N GLY A 147 46.65 -57.68 -0.03
CA GLY A 147 47.80 -57.99 -0.90
C GLY A 147 47.47 -58.37 -2.36
N MET A 148 48.07 -57.67 -3.34
CA MET A 148 48.25 -58.08 -4.76
C MET A 148 49.47 -59.05 -4.89
N PRO A 149 49.81 -59.74 -6.03
CA PRO A 149 49.64 -59.31 -7.44
C PRO A 149 49.53 -60.38 -8.61
N ARG A 150 49.33 -59.85 -9.85
CA ARG A 150 49.90 -60.27 -11.18
C ARG A 150 49.52 -61.57 -11.94
N ARG A 151 49.03 -61.34 -13.19
CA ARG A 151 49.37 -61.94 -14.52
C ARG A 151 49.20 -63.46 -14.80
N HIS A 152 48.55 -63.77 -15.93
CA HIS A 152 49.20 -64.32 -17.15
C HIS A 152 48.30 -64.19 -18.42
N SER A 153 48.86 -64.32 -19.64
CA SER A 153 48.10 -64.22 -20.91
C SER A 153 48.78 -64.91 -22.12
N PRO A 154 47.99 -65.39 -23.11
CA PRO A 154 48.50 -65.78 -24.45
C PRO A 154 48.58 -64.71 -25.58
N LYS A 155 47.74 -64.82 -26.63
CA LYS A 155 48.09 -64.70 -28.07
C LYS A 155 46.81 -64.45 -28.93
N ARG A 156 46.76 -64.01 -30.21
CA ARG A 156 47.71 -63.50 -31.25
C ARG A 156 46.87 -63.10 -32.50
N SER A 157 47.09 -62.06 -33.34
CA SER A 157 47.83 -60.77 -33.29
C SER A 157 47.78 -60.03 -34.66
N GLN A 158 48.04 -58.70 -34.71
CA GLN A 158 48.43 -57.87 -35.90
C GLN A 158 47.29 -57.45 -36.87
N ARG A 159 47.31 -56.31 -37.60
CA ARG A 159 48.19 -55.09 -37.64
C ARG A 159 47.42 -53.89 -38.28
N LYS A 160 48.03 -52.72 -38.55
CA LYS A 160 48.14 -51.55 -37.64
C LYS A 160 48.60 -50.25 -38.37
N ALA A 161 47.72 -49.24 -38.49
CA ALA A 161 48.06 -47.80 -38.69
C ALA A 161 48.75 -47.44 -40.05
N PRO A 162 49.22 -46.18 -40.35
CA PRO A 162 49.34 -44.98 -39.48
C PRO A 162 49.14 -43.53 -40.07
N LYS A 163 49.02 -42.53 -39.16
CA LYS A 163 49.55 -41.13 -39.20
C LYS A 163 49.06 -40.18 -40.35
N GLU A 164 49.08 -38.83 -40.31
CA GLU A 164 49.23 -37.73 -39.30
C GLU A 164 48.60 -36.43 -39.93
N ALA A 165 48.77 -35.14 -39.58
CA ALA A 165 49.72 -34.37 -38.76
C ALA A 165 49.06 -33.12 -38.10
N TRP A 166 49.65 -31.91 -38.24
CA TRP A 166 49.14 -30.58 -37.85
C TRP A 166 49.43 -29.55 -38.97
N GLY A 167 48.62 -28.50 -39.14
CA GLY A 167 48.90 -27.45 -40.15
C GLY A 167 48.05 -26.16 -40.07
N SER A 168 48.76 -25.03 -39.89
CA SER A 168 48.54 -23.66 -40.41
C SER A 168 47.14 -23.10 -40.80
N TYR A 169 46.81 -21.96 -40.16
CA TYR A 169 46.37 -20.68 -40.76
C TYR A 169 45.28 -20.57 -41.87
N SER A 170 44.37 -19.63 -41.59
CA SER A 170 43.80 -18.60 -42.49
C SER A 170 42.66 -18.90 -43.50
N PHE A 171 41.72 -17.95 -43.51
CA PHE A 171 40.90 -17.43 -44.62
C PHE A 171 39.67 -18.18 -45.16
N GLN A 172 38.53 -17.47 -45.01
CA GLN A 172 37.38 -17.28 -45.93
C GLN A 172 36.50 -18.45 -46.44
N ASP A 173 35.20 -18.24 -46.24
CA ASP A 173 34.06 -18.35 -47.19
C ASP A 173 34.41 -18.39 -48.71
N PRO A 174 33.56 -18.88 -49.65
CA PRO A 174 32.13 -19.21 -49.48
C PRO A 174 31.57 -20.43 -50.28
N ALA A 175 30.27 -20.69 -50.06
CA ALA A 175 29.21 -21.09 -51.02
C ALA A 175 29.35 -22.22 -52.09
N ALA A 176 28.24 -22.98 -52.19
CA ALA A 176 27.58 -23.52 -53.40
C ALA A 176 27.94 -24.91 -53.99
N THR A 177 26.93 -25.47 -54.68
CA THR A 177 26.89 -26.72 -55.50
C THR A 177 27.02 -28.06 -54.76
N GLY A 178 26.40 -29.17 -55.22
CA GLY A 178 25.33 -29.32 -56.22
C GLY A 178 25.38 -30.66 -57.00
N ALA A 179 24.22 -31.32 -57.15
CA ALA A 179 23.96 -32.49 -58.03
C ALA A 179 24.74 -33.81 -57.71
N SER A 180 24.35 -35.00 -58.19
CA SER A 180 23.02 -35.58 -58.49
C SER A 180 23.13 -37.11 -58.68
N ASN A 181 21.96 -37.78 -58.77
CA ASN A 181 21.61 -39.07 -59.40
C ASN A 181 20.82 -39.96 -58.40
N GLU A 182 19.56 -40.34 -58.64
CA GLU A 182 18.95 -41.09 -59.77
C GLU A 182 19.31 -42.59 -59.77
N SER A 183 18.37 -43.53 -60.00
CA SER A 183 16.89 -43.42 -60.08
C SER A 183 16.22 -44.82 -60.03
N ASN A 184 15.02 -44.93 -59.41
CA ASN A 184 13.77 -45.42 -60.04
C ASN A 184 12.64 -45.82 -59.04
N TYR A 185 11.39 -45.65 -59.51
CA TYR A 185 10.07 -45.96 -58.93
C TYR A 185 9.37 -47.02 -59.84
N PRO A 186 8.04 -47.33 -59.82
CA PRO A 186 6.91 -47.02 -58.90
C PRO A 186 6.26 -48.33 -58.33
N PRO A 187 5.03 -48.42 -57.75
CA PRO A 187 3.93 -47.44 -57.63
C PRO A 187 3.34 -47.18 -56.22
N ILE A 188 2.38 -46.24 -56.18
CA ILE A 188 1.73 -45.56 -55.02
C ILE A 188 0.21 -45.68 -55.22
N PRO A 189 -0.58 -46.30 -54.31
CA PRO A 189 -1.21 -45.67 -53.12
C PRO A 189 -0.33 -44.80 -52.19
N ASP A 190 -0.81 -43.96 -51.26
CA ASP A 190 -2.19 -43.59 -50.85
C ASP A 190 -2.24 -42.24 -50.08
N GLY A 191 -3.41 -41.83 -49.57
CA GLY A 191 -3.70 -40.49 -49.06
C GLY A 191 -3.26 -40.14 -47.61
N PRO A 192 -3.26 -38.85 -47.22
CA PRO A 192 -2.62 -38.34 -45.98
C PRO A 192 -3.60 -37.83 -44.89
N PHE A 193 -3.10 -37.47 -43.69
CA PHE A 193 -3.59 -36.32 -42.88
C PHE A 193 -2.63 -35.88 -41.74
N ASN A 194 -2.98 -34.82 -40.99
CA ASN A 194 -2.08 -33.91 -40.24
C ASN A 194 -1.86 -34.21 -38.72
N PRO A 195 -0.79 -33.67 -38.09
CA PRO A 195 -0.55 -33.71 -36.64
C PRO A 195 -1.05 -32.45 -35.88
N THR A 196 -1.76 -32.62 -34.74
CA THR A 196 -2.40 -31.54 -33.95
C THR A 196 -1.56 -30.99 -32.78
N ASN A 197 -2.06 -29.94 -32.09
CA ASN A 197 -1.43 -29.32 -30.91
C ASN A 197 -2.35 -29.32 -29.65
N TYR A 198 -1.89 -28.70 -28.55
CA TYR A 198 -2.41 -28.83 -27.17
C TYR A 198 -3.79 -28.20 -26.85
N SER A 199 -4.77 -28.42 -27.71
CA SER A 199 -6.18 -28.55 -27.29
C SER A 199 -6.91 -29.70 -28.00
N GLY A 200 -6.19 -30.53 -28.77
CA GLY A 200 -6.77 -31.55 -29.65
C GLY A 200 -7.27 -31.03 -31.00
N THR A 201 -7.08 -29.74 -31.33
CA THR A 201 -7.70 -29.11 -32.51
C THR A 201 -6.73 -28.19 -33.27
N GLN A 202 -6.56 -28.44 -34.57
CA GLN A 202 -6.09 -27.49 -35.60
C GLN A 202 -7.24 -27.30 -36.63
N ILE A 203 -7.34 -26.24 -37.42
CA ILE A 203 -6.58 -25.92 -38.67
C ILE A 203 -7.05 -24.51 -39.11
N ASN A 204 -6.28 -23.58 -39.69
CA ASN A 204 -4.83 -23.39 -39.90
C ASN A 204 -4.56 -21.87 -40.07
N VAL A 205 -3.29 -21.44 -40.16
CA VAL A 205 -2.90 -20.00 -40.22
C VAL A 205 -1.98 -19.69 -41.41
N TRP A 206 -2.49 -18.85 -42.34
CA TRP A 206 -1.85 -18.11 -43.46
C TRP A 206 -1.27 -18.82 -44.70
N GLY A 207 -1.46 -18.14 -45.85
CA GLY A 207 -0.89 -18.41 -47.19
C GLY A 207 -1.06 -17.16 -48.09
N ALA A 208 -0.07 -16.85 -48.94
CA ALA A 208 0.19 -15.52 -49.51
C ALA A 208 -0.43 -15.24 -50.93
N PRO A 209 -0.34 -14.00 -51.50
CA PRO A 209 -0.88 -13.62 -52.83
C PRO A 209 0.27 -13.60 -53.90
N PRO A 210 0.15 -13.01 -55.14
CA PRO A 210 -1.01 -12.46 -55.87
C PRO A 210 -1.19 -12.92 -57.36
N GLY A 211 -2.44 -12.88 -57.84
CA GLY A 211 -2.88 -12.43 -59.20
C GLY A 211 -2.27 -12.94 -60.52
N THR A 212 -3.10 -13.60 -61.35
CA THR A 212 -3.22 -13.36 -62.82
C THR A 212 -4.50 -14.02 -63.38
N TRP A 213 -5.02 -13.55 -64.52
CA TRP A 213 -6.23 -14.10 -65.18
C TRP A 213 -5.82 -15.14 -66.25
N PRO A 214 -6.69 -16.10 -66.62
CA PRO A 214 -7.56 -15.85 -67.78
C PRO A 214 -8.95 -16.51 -67.74
N ASN A 215 -9.99 -15.76 -68.12
CA ASN A 215 -10.91 -16.23 -69.15
C ASN A 215 -11.69 -15.04 -69.75
N MET A 216 -11.49 -14.77 -71.04
CA MET A 216 -12.30 -13.83 -71.79
C MET A 216 -13.44 -14.60 -72.47
N ASN A 217 -14.66 -14.09 -72.38
CA ASN A 217 -15.58 -14.18 -73.51
C ASN A 217 -16.27 -12.82 -73.66
N ALA A 218 -16.48 -12.38 -74.89
CA ALA A 218 -16.83 -11.00 -75.20
C ALA A 218 -18.32 -10.87 -75.55
N ASN A 219 -18.94 -9.75 -75.17
CA ASN A 219 -19.58 -8.87 -76.15
C ASN A 219 -20.05 -7.51 -75.58
N ASN A 220 -20.20 -6.59 -76.52
CA ASN A 220 -20.70 -5.20 -76.48
C ASN A 220 -21.94 -4.95 -75.59
N GLY A 221 -22.22 -3.72 -75.12
CA GLY A 221 -21.56 -2.42 -75.40
C GLY A 221 -22.26 -1.22 -74.73
N MET A 222 -22.14 -0.02 -75.34
CA MET A 222 -22.82 1.25 -74.94
C MET A 222 -24.37 1.14 -75.07
N VAL A 223 -25.27 2.05 -74.61
CA VAL A 223 -25.34 3.54 -74.62
C VAL A 223 -26.18 4.07 -73.40
N THR A 224 -26.63 5.33 -73.41
CA THR A 224 -26.95 6.25 -72.29
C THR A 224 -28.42 6.74 -72.15
N PHE A 225 -28.75 7.36 -71.01
CA PHE A 225 -29.81 8.38 -70.72
C PHE A 225 -31.31 8.01 -70.62
N GLY A 226 -32.04 8.66 -69.69
CA GLY A 226 -33.34 9.30 -70.00
C GLY A 226 -34.59 9.07 -69.10
N ASN A 227 -35.01 10.13 -68.38
CA ASN A 227 -36.23 10.33 -67.57
C ASN A 227 -37.61 9.85 -68.14
N GLY A 228 -38.59 9.51 -67.28
CA GLY A 228 -40.05 9.60 -67.61
C GLY A 228 -41.07 8.84 -66.69
N PRO A 229 -42.13 9.50 -66.15
CA PRO A 229 -43.27 8.87 -65.40
C PRO A 229 -44.54 8.66 -66.29
N PRO A 230 -45.73 8.13 -65.84
CA PRO A 230 -46.25 7.97 -64.46
C PRO A 230 -46.94 6.61 -64.09
N ALA A 231 -47.67 6.59 -62.96
CA ALA A 231 -48.27 5.45 -62.22
C ALA A 231 -49.83 5.40 -62.37
N PRO A 232 -50.66 4.73 -61.50
CA PRO A 232 -50.49 3.76 -60.39
C PRO A 232 -51.21 2.41 -60.71
N PRO A 233 -51.70 1.53 -59.78
CA PRO A 233 -51.50 1.30 -58.31
C PRO A 233 -50.81 -0.08 -58.04
N TYR A 234 -50.76 -0.72 -56.85
CA TYR A 234 -51.20 -0.48 -55.45
C TYR A 234 -49.97 -0.55 -54.48
N PRO A 235 -50.06 -0.08 -53.21
CA PRO A 235 -48.90 0.14 -52.31
C PRO A 235 -48.48 -1.13 -51.50
N VAL A 236 -47.30 -1.33 -50.85
CA VAL A 236 -46.37 -0.56 -49.95
C VAL A 236 -46.99 -0.06 -48.62
N GLN A 237 -46.27 0.09 -47.48
CA GLN A 237 -44.81 0.16 -47.19
C GLN A 237 -44.44 -0.36 -45.76
N TYR A 238 -43.14 -0.50 -45.43
CA TYR A 238 -42.58 -0.45 -44.05
C TYR A 238 -42.94 0.87 -43.33
N GLY A 239 -42.95 0.89 -41.98
CA GLY A 239 -43.11 2.14 -41.21
C GLY A 239 -42.68 2.10 -39.73
N PHE A 240 -42.16 3.23 -39.24
CA PHE A 240 -41.98 3.56 -37.81
C PHE A 240 -43.30 4.08 -37.21
N LEU A 241 -43.38 4.22 -35.87
CA LEU A 241 -44.46 4.95 -35.20
C LEU A 241 -44.30 6.47 -35.43
N THR A 242 -45.39 7.19 -35.65
CA THR A 242 -45.40 8.63 -36.01
C THR A 242 -46.35 9.46 -35.13
N GLU A 243 -46.32 10.79 -35.25
CA GLU A 243 -47.05 11.73 -34.38
C GLU A 243 -48.58 11.56 -34.31
N GLN A 244 -49.21 10.87 -35.27
CA GLN A 244 -50.63 10.52 -35.15
C GLN A 244 -50.90 9.53 -34.01
N MET A 245 -49.90 8.75 -33.59
CA MET A 245 -49.99 7.86 -32.43
C MET A 245 -49.78 8.60 -31.09
N ILE A 246 -49.42 9.89 -31.13
CA ILE A 246 -49.24 10.77 -29.96
C ILE A 246 -50.48 11.66 -29.76
N ASN A 247 -51.27 11.94 -30.81
CA ASN A 247 -52.38 12.89 -30.78
C ASN A 247 -53.77 12.29 -30.43
N GLY A 248 -53.84 11.06 -29.93
CA GLY A 248 -55.10 10.37 -29.60
C GLY A 248 -55.68 10.62 -28.20
N LEU A 249 -54.97 11.30 -27.29
CA LEU A 249 -55.34 11.42 -25.87
C LEU A 249 -55.53 12.88 -25.41
N LYS A 250 -56.72 13.46 -25.69
CA LYS A 250 -57.20 14.71 -25.06
C LYS A 250 -58.70 14.65 -24.70
N PRO A 251 -59.17 15.48 -23.74
CA PRO A 251 -60.09 14.96 -22.71
C PRO A 251 -61.52 15.52 -22.71
N LYS A 252 -62.41 14.74 -22.09
CA LYS A 252 -63.67 15.12 -21.42
C LYS A 252 -63.89 14.14 -20.26
N GLU A 253 -64.46 14.47 -19.11
CA GLU A 253 -64.80 15.75 -18.45
C GLU A 253 -64.84 15.45 -16.92
N GLU A 254 -64.69 16.45 -16.04
CA GLU A 254 -64.69 16.19 -14.58
C GLU A 254 -66.05 15.67 -14.07
N PRO A 255 -66.06 14.89 -12.97
CA PRO A 255 -66.55 15.54 -11.76
C PRO A 255 -65.84 15.16 -10.43
N LYS A 256 -65.48 16.21 -9.69
CA LYS A 256 -65.59 16.35 -8.22
C LYS A 256 -64.73 15.45 -7.31
N LYS A 257 -63.74 16.11 -6.67
CA LYS A 257 -63.23 15.93 -5.29
C LYS A 257 -63.60 14.62 -4.56
N GLN A 258 -62.59 13.80 -4.30
CA GLN A 258 -62.50 13.01 -3.09
C GLN A 258 -61.03 12.98 -2.63
N ASP A 259 -60.79 12.90 -1.31
CA ASP A 259 -59.55 13.37 -0.71
C ASP A 259 -58.33 12.46 -0.95
N SER A 260 -57.16 13.08 -1.14
CA SER A 260 -55.90 12.38 -1.35
C SER A 260 -55.41 11.73 -0.05
N LEU A 261 -55.33 10.39 -0.01
CA LEU A 261 -54.64 9.66 1.05
C LEU A 261 -53.20 10.16 1.18
N THR A 262 -52.77 10.45 2.41
CA THR A 262 -51.41 10.89 2.70
C THR A 262 -50.45 9.71 2.74
N LEU A 263 -49.14 9.98 2.73
CA LEU A 263 -48.12 8.95 3.00
C LEU A 263 -48.28 8.29 4.40
N GLY A 264 -48.97 8.94 5.34
CA GLY A 264 -49.33 8.35 6.63
C GLY A 264 -50.43 7.30 6.50
N ASP A 265 -51.47 7.57 5.70
CA ASP A 265 -52.60 6.65 5.48
C ASP A 265 -52.16 5.41 4.69
N ILE A 266 -51.26 5.59 3.72
CA ILE A 266 -50.63 4.48 2.99
C ILE A 266 -49.81 3.58 3.95
N ARG A 267 -49.05 4.17 4.88
CA ARG A 267 -48.33 3.39 5.91
C ARG A 267 -49.29 2.63 6.82
N LYS A 268 -50.41 3.25 7.21
CA LYS A 268 -51.45 2.64 8.06
C LYS A 268 -52.10 1.42 7.38
N LEU A 269 -52.45 1.54 6.10
CA LEU A 269 -52.92 0.43 5.27
C LEU A 269 -51.90 -0.72 5.17
N MET A 270 -50.60 -0.43 5.18
CA MET A 270 -49.52 -1.43 5.20
C MET A 270 -49.24 -2.05 6.59
N GLU A 271 -49.78 -1.48 7.67
CA GLU A 271 -49.76 -2.07 9.01
C GLU A 271 -51.01 -2.93 9.25
N GLU A 272 -52.19 -2.48 8.83
CA GLU A 272 -53.46 -3.21 8.98
C GLU A 272 -53.54 -4.47 8.10
N THR A 273 -52.81 -4.52 6.98
CA THR A 273 -52.72 -5.71 6.10
C THR A 273 -51.63 -6.71 6.49
N ARG A 274 -50.84 -6.45 7.54
CA ARG A 274 -49.73 -7.33 7.94
C ARG A 274 -50.22 -8.46 8.89
N PRO A 275 -50.13 -9.75 8.51
CA PRO A 275 -50.51 -10.83 9.41
C PRO A 275 -49.60 -10.85 10.66
N LYS A 276 -50.21 -11.00 11.84
CA LYS A 276 -49.48 -11.00 13.12
C LYS A 276 -48.53 -12.20 13.20
N PRO A 277 -47.24 -12.02 13.53
CA PRO A 277 -46.33 -13.13 13.78
C PRO A 277 -46.80 -13.96 14.99
N THR A 278 -46.86 -15.28 14.81
CA THR A 278 -46.79 -16.23 15.92
C THR A 278 -45.41 -16.14 16.60
N PRO A 279 -45.29 -16.50 17.89
CA PRO A 279 -44.03 -16.36 18.62
C PRO A 279 -42.92 -17.24 17.99
N PRO A 280 -41.68 -16.73 17.88
CA PRO A 280 -40.59 -17.45 17.24
C PRO A 280 -40.11 -18.62 18.11
N ALA A 281 -40.53 -19.83 17.73
CA ALA A 281 -39.90 -21.08 18.09
C ALA A 281 -39.44 -21.79 16.81
N ILE A 282 -38.32 -22.53 16.91
CA ILE A 282 -37.55 -23.16 15.81
C ILE A 282 -36.53 -22.22 15.15
N GLU A 283 -35.26 -22.55 15.35
CA GLU A 283 -34.12 -21.97 14.62
C GLU A 283 -34.14 -22.45 13.16
N TYR A 284 -34.11 -21.54 12.19
CA TYR A 284 -33.69 -21.89 10.83
C TYR A 284 -32.17 -22.07 10.81
N LYS A 285 -31.72 -23.30 11.05
CA LYS A 285 -30.38 -23.72 10.60
C LYS A 285 -30.32 -23.54 9.08
N PRO A 286 -29.28 -22.91 8.53
CA PRO A 286 -29.15 -22.79 7.08
C PRO A 286 -29.10 -24.18 6.45
N VAL A 287 -30.03 -24.48 5.57
CA VAL A 287 -29.98 -25.69 4.73
C VAL A 287 -28.91 -25.45 3.68
N TRP A 288 -27.67 -25.75 4.05
CA TRP A 288 -26.57 -25.89 3.10
C TRP A 288 -26.97 -26.94 2.07
N LYS A 289 -27.17 -26.52 0.82
CA LYS A 289 -27.11 -27.45 -0.31
C LYS A 289 -25.65 -27.89 -0.43
N ASP A 290 -25.40 -29.20 -0.41
CA ASP A 290 -24.07 -29.74 -0.70
C ASP A 290 -23.57 -29.15 -2.05
N PRO A 291 -22.34 -28.60 -2.14
CA PRO A 291 -21.84 -28.08 -3.41
C PRO A 291 -21.65 -29.21 -4.44
N PRO A 292 -21.76 -28.93 -5.74
CA PRO A 292 -21.68 -29.97 -6.78
C PRO A 292 -20.31 -30.65 -6.78
N LEU A 293 -20.32 -31.98 -6.60
CA LEU A 293 -19.14 -32.83 -6.50
C LEU A 293 -18.52 -33.12 -7.88
N ASN A 294 -18.11 -32.06 -8.58
CA ASN A 294 -17.45 -32.16 -9.88
C ASN A 294 -16.06 -32.84 -9.72
N ALA A 295 -15.59 -33.53 -10.76
CA ALA A 295 -14.27 -34.18 -10.74
C ALA A 295 -13.09 -33.21 -10.92
N ILE A 296 -13.35 -31.97 -11.35
CA ILE A 296 -12.38 -30.91 -11.61
C ILE A 296 -12.88 -29.64 -10.92
N SER A 297 -12.00 -28.85 -10.30
CA SER A 297 -12.40 -27.59 -9.66
C SER A 297 -12.74 -26.50 -10.67
N PRO A 298 -13.52 -25.46 -10.29
CA PRO A 298 -13.95 -24.41 -11.23
C PRO A 298 -12.79 -23.67 -11.95
N GLY A 299 -11.62 -23.57 -11.32
CA GLY A 299 -10.47 -22.85 -11.88
C GLY A 299 -10.62 -21.32 -11.84
N ASN A 300 -9.81 -20.63 -12.65
CA ASN A 300 -9.87 -19.19 -12.96
C ASN A 300 -10.29 -18.26 -11.80
N ASP A 301 -9.40 -18.10 -10.83
CA ASP A 301 -9.43 -17.10 -9.74
C ASP A 301 -10.67 -17.07 -8.82
N ASP A 302 -11.68 -17.93 -9.01
CA ASP A 302 -12.80 -18.12 -8.08
C ASP A 302 -12.34 -18.86 -6.82
N TYR A 303 -11.67 -18.15 -5.92
CA TYR A 303 -11.17 -18.68 -4.66
C TYR A 303 -12.30 -19.24 -3.77
N GLN A 304 -13.51 -18.68 -3.87
CA GLN A 304 -14.66 -19.11 -3.08
C GLN A 304 -15.26 -20.42 -3.61
N GLY A 305 -15.47 -20.54 -4.92
CA GLY A 305 -15.88 -21.78 -5.56
C GLY A 305 -14.85 -22.89 -5.43
N ASN A 306 -13.56 -22.58 -5.53
CA ASN A 306 -12.49 -23.56 -5.29
C ASN A 306 -12.47 -24.06 -3.82
N ILE A 307 -12.67 -23.18 -2.83
CA ILE A 307 -12.82 -23.60 -1.41
C ILE A 307 -14.09 -24.45 -1.20
N LEU A 308 -15.22 -24.06 -1.78
CA LEU A 308 -16.47 -24.83 -1.70
C LEU A 308 -16.37 -26.20 -2.38
N HIS A 309 -15.60 -26.29 -3.47
CA HIS A 309 -15.30 -27.55 -4.17
C HIS A 309 -14.43 -28.48 -3.31
N ILE A 310 -13.36 -27.96 -2.69
CA ILE A 310 -12.54 -28.72 -1.72
C ILE A 310 -13.41 -29.19 -0.54
N TYR A 311 -14.28 -28.32 -0.01
CA TYR A 311 -15.21 -28.67 1.05
C TYR A 311 -16.17 -29.80 0.63
N ALA A 312 -16.70 -29.79 -0.60
CA ALA A 312 -17.56 -30.86 -1.11
C ALA A 312 -16.83 -32.22 -1.15
N HIS A 313 -15.59 -32.26 -1.65
CA HIS A 313 -14.77 -33.48 -1.66
C HIS A 313 -14.38 -33.96 -0.26
N MET A 314 -14.04 -33.06 0.66
CA MET A 314 -13.80 -33.42 2.06
C MET A 314 -15.07 -33.94 2.75
N LEU A 315 -16.23 -33.36 2.42
CA LEU A 315 -17.53 -33.76 2.96
C LEU A 315 -17.99 -35.10 2.40
N ASP A 316 -17.76 -35.39 1.11
CA ASP A 316 -17.95 -36.73 0.55
C ASP A 316 -17.03 -37.74 1.23
N MET A 317 -15.72 -37.48 1.31
CA MET A 317 -14.79 -38.38 2.00
C MET A 317 -15.19 -38.61 3.48
N ALA A 318 -15.79 -37.64 4.15
CA ALA A 318 -16.34 -37.79 5.51
C ALA A 318 -17.70 -38.51 5.56
N LYS A 319 -18.45 -38.58 4.45
CA LYS A 319 -19.65 -39.41 4.28
C LYS A 319 -19.28 -40.86 3.92
N SER A 320 -18.33 -41.06 3.00
CA SER A 320 -17.97 -42.35 2.38
C SER A 320 -16.87 -43.13 3.13
N LYS A 321 -15.87 -42.46 3.74
CA LYS A 321 -14.72 -43.13 4.39
C LYS A 321 -14.78 -42.95 5.92
N VAL A 322 -15.33 -43.94 6.62
CA VAL A 322 -15.48 -43.95 8.10
C VAL A 322 -14.18 -43.63 8.84
N HIS A 323 -13.03 -44.12 8.35
CA HIS A 323 -11.73 -43.85 8.97
C HIS A 323 -11.26 -42.39 8.79
N PHE A 324 -11.57 -41.76 7.64
CA PHE A 324 -11.34 -40.33 7.42
C PHE A 324 -12.27 -39.48 8.30
N LYS A 325 -13.57 -39.82 8.33
CA LYS A 325 -14.55 -39.20 9.23
C LYS A 325 -14.10 -39.20 10.69
N LYS A 326 -13.55 -40.34 11.17
CA LYS A 326 -13.00 -40.45 12.52
C LYS A 326 -11.76 -39.55 12.71
N ASN A 327 -10.83 -39.54 11.75
CA ASN A 327 -9.61 -38.73 11.83
C ASN A 327 -9.85 -37.20 11.78
N ILE A 328 -10.92 -36.72 11.12
CA ILE A 328 -11.28 -35.28 11.17
C ILE A 328 -12.22 -34.92 12.33
N GLY A 329 -13.04 -35.88 12.80
CA GLY A 329 -13.98 -35.68 13.91
C GLY A 329 -13.34 -35.79 15.30
N GLU A 330 -12.22 -36.52 15.43
CA GLU A 330 -11.38 -36.51 16.62
C GLU A 330 -10.48 -35.26 16.59
N TYR A 331 -10.86 -34.22 17.34
CA TYR A 331 -10.10 -32.97 17.50
C TYR A 331 -8.72 -33.18 18.15
N LYS A 332 -7.73 -33.64 17.36
CA LYS A 332 -6.33 -33.85 17.78
C LYS A 332 -5.56 -32.53 17.93
N MET A 333 -6.02 -31.47 17.27
CA MET A 333 -5.70 -30.09 17.65
C MET A 333 -6.86 -29.56 18.50
N GLY A 334 -6.58 -29.12 19.72
CA GLY A 334 -7.60 -28.53 20.59
C GLY A 334 -8.01 -27.13 20.11
N LYS A 335 -8.93 -26.49 20.85
CA LYS A 335 -9.52 -25.21 20.45
C LYS A 335 -8.44 -24.15 20.18
N ILE A 336 -8.56 -23.41 19.08
CA ILE A 336 -7.76 -22.19 18.85
C ILE A 336 -8.11 -21.19 19.97
N LEU A 337 -7.12 -20.90 20.83
CA LEU A 337 -7.21 -19.93 21.90
C LEU A 337 -6.78 -18.54 21.43
N GLU A 338 -5.79 -18.49 20.53
CA GLU A 338 -5.29 -17.27 19.90
C GLU A 338 -4.84 -17.58 18.47
N ALA A 339 -5.11 -16.66 17.54
CA ALA A 339 -4.58 -16.71 16.17
C ALA A 339 -4.11 -15.30 15.82
N LYS A 340 -2.83 -15.17 15.46
CA LYS A 340 -2.20 -13.87 15.19
C LYS A 340 -1.34 -13.98 13.93
N VAL A 341 -1.67 -13.17 12.93
CA VAL A 341 -0.80 -12.94 11.77
C VAL A 341 0.11 -11.76 12.07
N GLU A 342 1.40 -11.94 11.82
CA GLU A 342 2.43 -10.90 11.89
C GLU A 342 3.09 -10.83 10.51
N ASP A 343 3.22 -9.63 9.95
CA ASP A 343 3.94 -9.40 8.70
C ASP A 343 5.43 -9.16 9.02
N GLU A 344 6.32 -9.92 8.39
CA GLU A 344 7.78 -9.79 8.56
C GLU A 344 8.47 -9.18 7.31
N GLY A 345 7.69 -8.73 6.32
CA GLY A 345 8.16 -7.98 5.14
C GLY A 345 8.57 -8.84 3.94
N ASP A 346 9.04 -10.08 4.16
CA ASP A 346 9.21 -11.10 3.12
C ASP A 346 8.23 -12.28 3.25
N GLY A 347 7.31 -12.22 4.21
CA GLY A 347 6.20 -13.16 4.38
C GLY A 347 5.38 -12.95 5.65
N TYR A 348 4.21 -13.60 5.70
CA TYR A 348 3.31 -13.57 6.86
C TYR A 348 3.56 -14.74 7.82
N ARG A 349 3.86 -14.45 9.09
CA ARG A 349 3.94 -15.44 10.17
C ARG A 349 2.58 -15.60 10.84
N LEU A 350 1.94 -16.76 10.64
CA LEU A 350 0.73 -17.14 11.36
C LEU A 350 1.07 -17.91 12.65
N ASN A 351 0.96 -17.25 13.81
CA ASN A 351 1.06 -17.88 15.11
C ASN A 351 -0.33 -18.39 15.55
N LEU A 352 -0.47 -19.69 15.80
CA LEU A 352 -1.69 -20.31 16.34
C LEU A 352 -1.40 -20.88 17.74
N VAL A 353 -2.10 -20.37 18.76
CA VAL A 353 -2.10 -20.97 20.10
C VAL A 353 -3.30 -21.90 20.21
N LEU A 354 -3.02 -23.19 20.29
CA LEU A 354 -4.02 -24.25 20.41
C LEU A 354 -4.08 -24.75 21.86
N GLU A 355 -5.29 -24.98 22.36
CA GLU A 355 -5.50 -25.69 23.62
C GLU A 355 -4.94 -27.12 23.52
N LYS A 356 -4.26 -27.62 24.56
CA LYS A 356 -3.82 -29.01 24.58
C LYS A 356 -5.02 -29.92 24.91
N PRO A 357 -5.33 -30.93 24.07
CA PRO A 357 -6.35 -31.91 24.41
C PRO A 357 -6.05 -32.58 25.76
N GLY A 358 -7.03 -32.54 26.67
CA GLY A 358 -6.95 -33.17 28.00
C GLY A 358 -6.49 -32.28 29.17
N THR A 359 -5.97 -31.07 28.95
CA THR A 359 -5.55 -30.19 30.06
C THR A 359 -6.64 -29.19 30.48
N GLN A 360 -7.43 -29.52 31.51
CA GLN A 360 -8.30 -28.53 32.17
C GLN A 360 -7.49 -27.51 32.98
N ARG A 361 -7.63 -26.22 32.68
CA ARG A 361 -7.05 -25.12 33.47
C ARG A 361 -7.91 -24.88 34.72
N GLY A 362 -7.47 -25.43 35.86
CA GLY A 362 -8.28 -25.57 37.07
C GLY A 362 -8.85 -24.27 37.66
N LEU A 363 -10.17 -24.25 37.88
CA LEU A 363 -10.87 -23.23 38.68
C LEU A 363 -10.53 -23.39 40.17
N ASN A 364 -9.79 -22.45 40.73
CA ASN A 364 -9.27 -22.54 42.10
C ASN A 364 -10.33 -22.16 43.15
N LYS A 365 -11.40 -22.97 43.28
CA LYS A 365 -12.38 -22.87 44.37
C LYS A 365 -11.80 -23.48 45.66
N LYS A 366 -11.12 -22.68 46.48
CA LYS A 366 -10.88 -23.06 47.89
C LYS A 366 -12.16 -22.90 48.70
N SER A 367 -12.68 -24.02 49.19
CA SER A 367 -13.78 -24.06 50.14
C SER A 367 -13.25 -24.00 51.57
N ALA A 368 -13.93 -23.25 52.44
CA ALA A 368 -13.74 -23.28 53.89
C ALA A 368 -15.07 -23.68 54.54
N LYS A 369 -15.03 -24.68 55.43
CA LYS A 369 -16.17 -25.06 56.29
C LYS A 369 -15.91 -24.57 57.70
N VAL A 370 -16.88 -23.89 58.30
CA VAL A 370 -16.96 -23.66 59.76
C VAL A 370 -18.40 -23.95 60.20
N ASN A 371 -18.59 -24.35 61.45
CA ASN A 371 -19.78 -25.04 61.95
C ASN A 371 -21.02 -24.14 62.20
N VAL A 372 -22.19 -24.78 62.26
CA VAL A 372 -23.48 -24.21 62.67
C VAL A 372 -23.98 -24.88 63.95
N PRO A 373 -24.33 -24.11 65.00
CA PRO A 373 -25.18 -24.59 66.09
C PRO A 373 -26.67 -24.44 65.75
N LYS A 374 -27.50 -25.42 66.15
CA LYS A 374 -28.98 -25.26 66.29
C LYS A 374 -29.25 -24.70 67.71
N LYS A 375 -30.39 -24.12 68.12
CA LYS A 375 -31.85 -24.25 67.85
C LYS A 375 -32.51 -23.01 68.58
N PRO A 376 -33.85 -22.79 68.69
CA PRO A 376 -35.02 -23.44 68.09
C PRO A 376 -36.02 -22.44 67.42
N VAL A 377 -37.27 -22.85 67.22
CA VAL A 377 -38.34 -22.17 66.47
C VAL A 377 -39.48 -21.69 67.41
N LYS A 378 -40.22 -20.65 67.02
CA LYS A 378 -41.67 -20.56 67.28
C LYS A 378 -42.41 -19.79 66.17
N GLU A 379 -43.71 -20.02 66.05
CA GLU A 379 -44.54 -19.68 64.87
C GLU A 379 -45.41 -18.43 65.07
N THR A 380 -45.92 -17.83 63.98
CA THR A 380 -47.37 -17.52 63.77
C THR A 380 -47.67 -16.89 62.38
N LYS A 381 -48.96 -16.87 62.02
CA LYS A 381 -49.64 -16.34 60.80
C LYS A 381 -51.15 -16.24 61.14
N PRO A 382 -52.06 -15.62 60.34
CA PRO A 382 -51.92 -14.75 59.15
C PRO A 382 -52.89 -13.51 59.16
N ALA A 383 -53.15 -12.91 57.97
CA ALA A 383 -54.35 -12.14 57.54
C ALA A 383 -54.32 -10.57 57.49
N SER A 384 -55.29 -10.00 56.76
CA SER A 384 -55.35 -8.66 56.10
C SER A 384 -56.59 -7.82 56.59
N PRO A 385 -56.97 -6.57 56.13
CA PRO A 385 -56.65 -5.85 54.86
C PRO A 385 -56.46 -4.27 55.01
N PRO A 386 -57.06 -3.26 54.27
CA PRO A 386 -56.55 -1.85 54.15
C PRO A 386 -57.64 -0.77 54.53
N PRO A 387 -57.87 0.45 53.91
CA PRO A 387 -57.10 1.36 53.00
C PRO A 387 -57.17 2.92 53.26
N ALA A 388 -56.36 3.70 52.51
CA ALA A 388 -56.55 5.14 52.10
C ALA A 388 -56.57 6.26 53.20
N PRO A 389 -56.61 7.60 52.90
CA PRO A 389 -56.44 8.38 51.64
C PRO A 389 -55.32 9.49 51.69
N PRO A 390 -55.08 10.30 50.63
CA PRO A 390 -53.98 11.30 50.54
C PRO A 390 -54.38 12.79 50.75
N LYS A 391 -53.40 13.72 50.84
CA LYS A 391 -53.63 15.19 50.87
C LYS A 391 -52.60 16.08 50.13
N GLN A 392 -53.09 16.74 49.07
CA GLN A 392 -52.97 18.17 48.72
C GLN A 392 -51.60 18.84 48.41
N VAL A 393 -51.70 20.03 47.78
CA VAL A 393 -50.67 20.79 47.03
C VAL A 393 -50.86 22.29 47.30
N GLU A 394 -49.79 23.08 47.33
CA GLU A 394 -49.82 24.56 47.44
C GLU A 394 -49.44 25.28 46.12
N PRO A 395 -49.89 26.54 45.89
CA PRO A 395 -49.79 27.22 44.59
C PRO A 395 -48.49 28.02 44.37
N PRO A 396 -48.13 28.29 43.09
CA PRO A 396 -46.93 29.07 42.72
C PRO A 396 -47.11 30.59 42.86
N LYS A 397 -45.98 31.32 42.92
CA LYS A 397 -45.92 32.79 42.89
C LYS A 397 -45.76 33.35 41.46
N PRO A 398 -46.08 34.64 41.20
CA PRO A 398 -46.01 35.25 39.86
C PRO A 398 -44.59 35.36 39.28
N VAL A 399 -44.51 35.55 37.97
CA VAL A 399 -43.28 35.61 37.17
C VAL A 399 -43.04 37.04 36.66
N GLU A 400 -41.82 37.56 36.79
CA GLU A 400 -41.40 38.84 36.19
C GLU A 400 -41.01 38.68 34.70
N PRO A 401 -41.08 39.76 33.88
CA PRO A 401 -40.74 39.70 32.46
C PRO A 401 -39.26 39.35 32.20
N PRO A 402 -38.95 38.61 31.13
CA PRO A 402 -37.56 38.25 30.81
C PRO A 402 -36.74 39.47 30.37
N LYS A 403 -35.52 39.58 30.91
CA LYS A 403 -34.50 40.51 30.39
C LYS A 403 -33.97 40.02 29.03
N PRO A 404 -33.39 40.91 28.19
CA PRO A 404 -32.81 40.51 26.91
C PRO A 404 -31.80 39.38 27.07
N VAL A 405 -31.87 38.39 26.17
CA VAL A 405 -30.99 37.23 26.17
C VAL A 405 -29.71 37.60 25.41
N ASP A 406 -28.57 37.52 26.09
CA ASP A 406 -27.25 37.65 25.46
C ASP A 406 -27.09 36.65 24.30
N PRO A 407 -26.36 37.00 23.23
CA PRO A 407 -26.21 36.12 22.07
C PRO A 407 -25.67 34.73 22.48
N PRO A 408 -26.16 33.64 21.85
CA PRO A 408 -25.93 32.29 22.32
C PRO A 408 -24.44 31.94 22.34
N LYS A 409 -23.93 31.59 23.52
CA LYS A 409 -22.55 31.11 23.69
C LYS A 409 -22.31 29.90 22.78
N PRO A 410 -21.13 29.79 22.13
CA PRO A 410 -20.85 28.70 21.20
C PRO A 410 -21.01 27.33 21.87
N LYS A 411 -21.50 26.35 21.09
CA LYS A 411 -21.79 25.00 21.58
C LYS A 411 -20.49 24.33 22.08
N LYS A 412 -20.61 23.57 23.17
CA LYS A 412 -19.50 23.13 24.01
C LYS A 412 -18.43 22.29 23.28
N ALA A 413 -17.20 22.42 23.76
CA ALA A 413 -16.14 21.43 23.56
C ALA A 413 -16.43 20.14 24.36
N ASP A 414 -15.57 19.12 24.22
CA ASP A 414 -15.66 17.91 25.03
C ASP A 414 -15.54 18.24 26.54
N PRO A 415 -16.43 17.74 27.42
CA PRO A 415 -16.32 17.95 28.87
C PRO A 415 -15.01 17.44 29.49
N TYR A 416 -14.21 16.64 28.78
CA TYR A 416 -12.84 16.30 29.19
C TYR A 416 -11.88 17.49 29.15
N PHE A 417 -12.10 18.45 28.25
CA PHE A 417 -11.30 19.67 28.10
C PHE A 417 -11.76 20.78 29.05
N GLU A 418 -13.05 20.80 29.45
CA GLU A 418 -13.58 21.69 30.50
C GLU A 418 -12.96 21.41 31.90
N LYS A 419 -12.14 20.36 32.06
CA LYS A 419 -11.46 19.93 33.30
C LYS A 419 -10.05 20.51 33.52
N GLU A 420 -9.62 21.50 32.73
CA GLU A 420 -8.32 22.17 32.92
C GLU A 420 -8.34 23.14 34.12
N ILE A 421 -7.23 23.20 34.86
CA ILE A 421 -7.22 23.79 36.22
C ILE A 421 -6.76 25.25 36.31
N GLU A 422 -6.14 25.80 35.28
CA GLU A 422 -5.59 27.18 35.30
C GLU A 422 -6.41 28.11 34.42
N ASN A 423 -6.62 29.36 34.86
CA ASN A 423 -7.37 30.38 34.11
C ASN A 423 -6.51 31.01 32.99
N ILE A 424 -5.87 30.19 32.16
CA ILE A 424 -5.05 30.64 31.04
C ILE A 424 -5.91 30.61 29.76
N PRO A 425 -5.89 31.63 28.90
CA PRO A 425 -6.54 31.55 27.58
C PRO A 425 -5.90 30.45 26.74
N CYS A 426 -6.68 29.41 26.47
CA CYS A 426 -6.32 28.28 25.61
C CYS A 426 -7.23 28.28 24.37
N GLU A 427 -6.66 28.06 23.19
CA GLU A 427 -7.41 27.95 21.95
C GLU A 427 -6.94 26.75 21.11
N GLY A 428 -7.90 25.87 20.78
CA GLY A 428 -7.73 24.80 19.82
C GLY A 428 -7.70 25.31 18.38
N THR A 429 -6.80 24.75 17.56
CA THR A 429 -6.78 24.93 16.11
C THR A 429 -7.99 24.26 15.47
N LEU A 430 -8.38 23.09 15.98
CA LEU A 430 -9.58 22.36 15.61
C LEU A 430 -10.78 22.84 16.43
N LYS A 431 -11.85 23.24 15.73
CA LYS A 431 -13.08 23.78 16.30
C LYS A 431 -14.30 22.99 15.79
N PRO A 432 -15.45 23.00 16.49
CA PRO A 432 -16.67 22.35 16.01
C PRO A 432 -17.09 22.90 14.64
N PHE A 433 -17.37 22.01 13.70
CA PHE A 433 -17.85 22.38 12.37
C PHE A 433 -19.33 22.76 12.40
N GLU A 434 -19.73 23.77 11.62
CA GLU A 434 -21.14 24.12 11.40
C GLU A 434 -21.33 24.50 9.92
N PRO A 435 -22.41 24.05 9.23
CA PRO A 435 -23.45 23.14 9.74
C PRO A 435 -22.98 21.69 9.78
N PHE A 436 -23.21 21.00 10.91
CA PHE A 436 -22.84 19.59 11.09
C PHE A 436 -23.99 18.61 10.80
N ASN A 437 -23.69 17.50 10.11
CA ASN A 437 -24.58 16.35 9.97
C ASN A 437 -23.76 15.04 10.02
N ALA A 438 -23.94 14.27 11.09
CA ALA A 438 -23.23 13.01 11.33
C ALA A 438 -23.53 11.90 10.30
N GLU A 439 -24.74 11.88 9.74
CA GLU A 439 -25.15 10.88 8.74
C GLU A 439 -24.50 11.16 7.39
N ALA A 440 -24.49 12.44 6.97
CA ALA A 440 -23.83 12.87 5.74
C ALA A 440 -22.30 12.67 5.83
N ASP A 441 -21.68 13.03 6.96
CA ASP A 441 -20.25 12.77 7.19
C ASP A 441 -19.93 11.26 7.21
N ALA A 442 -20.80 10.43 7.79
CA ALA A 442 -20.66 8.97 7.77
C ALA A 442 -20.81 8.39 6.36
N GLU A 443 -21.69 8.94 5.51
CA GLU A 443 -21.82 8.56 4.11
C GLU A 443 -20.58 8.96 3.28
N VAL A 444 -20.02 10.16 3.51
CA VAL A 444 -18.75 10.57 2.88
C VAL A 444 -17.63 9.60 3.24
N LEU A 445 -17.46 9.27 4.53
CA LEU A 445 -16.47 8.27 4.96
C LEU A 445 -16.75 6.88 4.39
N ARG A 446 -18.02 6.46 4.28
CA ARG A 446 -18.37 5.16 3.71
C ARG A 446 -18.00 5.08 2.23
N ASN A 447 -18.24 6.15 1.47
CA ASN A 447 -17.93 6.21 0.04
C ASN A 447 -16.42 6.38 -0.21
N ALA A 448 -15.70 7.10 0.66
CA ALA A 448 -14.23 7.18 0.64
C ALA A 448 -13.54 5.82 0.81
N MET A 449 -14.20 4.87 1.46
CA MET A 449 -13.73 3.49 1.72
C MET A 449 -14.51 2.44 0.90
N LYS A 450 -14.85 2.76 -0.36
CA LYS A 450 -15.68 1.90 -1.22
C LYS A 450 -15.15 1.83 -2.64
N GLY A 451 -14.28 0.86 -2.90
CA GLY A 451 -13.82 0.55 -4.25
C GLY A 451 -12.50 -0.21 -4.22
N LEU A 452 -11.65 0.09 -5.21
CA LEU A 452 -10.24 -0.28 -5.20
C LEU A 452 -9.41 0.99 -4.99
N GLY A 453 -8.80 1.09 -3.80
CA GLY A 453 -8.22 2.32 -3.27
C GLY A 453 -9.20 3.10 -2.40
N THR A 454 -8.67 4.10 -1.71
CA THR A 454 -9.36 4.90 -0.69
C THR A 454 -9.25 6.38 -1.07
N ASP A 455 -10.17 7.23 -0.58
CA ASP A 455 -10.08 8.69 -0.72
C ASP A 455 -9.53 9.31 0.59
N GLU A 456 -8.20 9.38 0.69
CA GLU A 456 -7.50 9.89 1.88
C GLU A 456 -7.80 11.38 2.13
N ASP A 457 -8.10 12.14 1.08
CA ASP A 457 -8.53 13.54 1.19
C ASP A 457 -9.94 13.62 1.80
N ALA A 458 -10.88 12.76 1.43
CA ALA A 458 -12.20 12.71 2.07
C ALA A 458 -12.11 12.27 3.54
N LEU A 459 -11.29 11.26 3.85
CA LEU A 459 -11.01 10.85 5.24
C LEU A 459 -10.45 12.03 6.08
N THR A 460 -9.49 12.77 5.52
CA THR A 460 -8.87 13.94 6.16
C THR A 460 -9.86 15.10 6.30
N ASN A 461 -10.58 15.46 5.23
CA ASN A 461 -11.51 16.59 5.21
C ASN A 461 -12.73 16.42 6.13
N VAL A 462 -13.07 15.18 6.50
CA VAL A 462 -14.03 14.90 7.57
C VAL A 462 -13.31 14.85 8.93
N LEU A 463 -12.36 13.94 9.16
CA LEU A 463 -11.87 13.68 10.52
C LEU A 463 -10.95 14.77 11.10
N ALA A 464 -10.21 15.51 10.27
CA ALA A 464 -9.37 16.62 10.72
C ALA A 464 -10.17 17.92 10.99
N TYR A 465 -11.45 17.96 10.62
CA TYR A 465 -12.30 19.17 10.66
C TYR A 465 -13.64 18.93 11.37
N ARG A 466 -13.68 18.00 12.33
CA ARG A 466 -14.83 17.75 13.24
C ARG A 466 -14.28 17.59 14.65
N SER A 467 -14.93 18.16 15.66
CA SER A 467 -14.50 18.02 17.07
C SER A 467 -14.74 16.61 17.62
N SER A 468 -14.12 16.23 18.74
CA SER A 468 -14.31 14.94 19.42
C SER A 468 -15.80 14.55 19.55
N PRO A 469 -16.70 15.42 20.06
CA PRO A 469 -18.13 15.11 20.13
C PRO A 469 -18.80 14.90 18.77
N GLN A 470 -18.32 15.54 17.70
CA GLN A 470 -18.82 15.34 16.33
C GLN A 470 -18.32 14.02 15.74
N ARG A 471 -17.03 13.70 15.90
CA ARG A 471 -16.44 12.42 15.47
C ARG A 471 -17.10 11.23 16.18
N ALA A 472 -17.41 11.35 17.47
CA ALA A 472 -18.18 10.35 18.21
C ALA A 472 -19.61 10.14 17.65
N GLN A 473 -20.28 11.21 17.21
CA GLN A 473 -21.58 11.11 16.53
C GLN A 473 -21.47 10.45 15.14
N ILE A 474 -20.41 10.76 14.38
CA ILE A 474 -20.13 10.12 13.08
C ILE A 474 -19.90 8.60 13.25
N VAL A 475 -19.13 8.17 14.26
CA VAL A 475 -18.95 6.73 14.58
C VAL A 475 -20.29 6.05 14.86
N ALA A 476 -21.18 6.69 15.63
CA ALA A 476 -22.51 6.16 15.94
C ALA A 476 -23.43 6.12 14.71
N ALA A 477 -23.41 7.15 13.87
CA ALA A 477 -24.17 7.21 12.62
C ALA A 477 -23.69 6.12 11.65
N TYR A 478 -22.38 6.00 11.41
CA TYR A 478 -21.76 4.97 10.57
C TYR A 478 -22.17 3.55 11.00
N LYS A 479 -22.14 3.29 12.32
CA LYS A 479 -22.55 2.00 12.88
C LYS A 479 -24.04 1.70 12.67
N THR A 480 -24.88 2.74 12.73
CA THR A 480 -26.33 2.64 12.55
C THR A 480 -26.72 2.46 11.07
N MET A 481 -26.12 3.24 10.17
CA MET A 481 -26.43 3.26 8.73
C MET A 481 -25.90 2.02 8.00
N PHE A 482 -24.70 1.53 8.37
CA PHE A 482 -24.00 0.49 7.60
C PHE A 482 -23.79 -0.81 8.37
N GLY A 483 -24.15 -0.87 9.66
CA GLY A 483 -23.89 -2.02 10.55
C GLY A 483 -22.41 -2.27 10.89
N LYS A 484 -21.50 -1.55 10.22
CA LYS A 484 -20.04 -1.69 10.27
C LYS A 484 -19.38 -0.88 11.39
N ASP A 485 -18.16 -1.23 11.75
CA ASP A 485 -17.32 -0.44 12.66
C ASP A 485 -16.37 0.47 11.88
N LEU A 486 -16.42 1.78 12.15
CA LEU A 486 -15.65 2.78 11.41
C LEU A 486 -14.13 2.67 11.65
N VAL A 487 -13.72 2.30 12.87
CA VAL A 487 -12.29 2.13 13.21
C VAL A 487 -11.73 0.89 12.53
N SER A 488 -12.54 -0.18 12.43
CA SER A 488 -12.18 -1.39 11.70
C SER A 488 -12.08 -1.16 10.19
N ASP A 489 -13.02 -0.42 9.59
CA ASP A 489 -12.99 -0.11 8.15
C ASP A 489 -11.76 0.75 7.79
N ILE A 490 -11.49 1.83 8.55
CA ILE A 490 -10.28 2.65 8.35
C ILE A 490 -9.00 1.80 8.47
N LYS A 491 -8.98 0.79 9.34
CA LYS A 491 -7.83 -0.11 9.50
C LYS A 491 -7.67 -1.13 8.34
N SER A 492 -8.72 -1.47 7.60
CA SER A 492 -8.59 -2.28 6.38
C SER A 492 -8.20 -1.46 5.14
N GLU A 493 -8.48 -0.16 5.16
CA GLU A 493 -8.33 0.72 3.99
C GLU A 493 -7.04 1.56 4.05
N THR A 494 -6.56 1.90 5.25
CA THR A 494 -5.38 2.76 5.46
C THR A 494 -4.30 2.06 6.29
N SER A 495 -3.04 2.48 6.12
CA SER A 495 -1.88 1.93 6.85
C SER A 495 -0.95 3.02 7.42
N GLY A 496 0.07 2.60 8.17
CA GLY A 496 1.11 3.48 8.72
C GLY A 496 0.62 4.59 9.65
N ASN A 497 1.41 5.66 9.74
CA ASN A 497 1.17 6.81 10.61
C ASN A 497 -0.16 7.53 10.32
N PHE A 498 -0.60 7.53 9.05
CA PHE A 498 -1.90 8.05 8.65
C PHE A 498 -3.04 7.25 9.30
N CYS A 499 -3.00 5.91 9.23
CA CYS A 499 -3.98 5.04 9.88
C CYS A 499 -4.01 5.25 11.40
N GLU A 500 -2.85 5.28 12.07
CA GLU A 500 -2.78 5.48 13.52
C GLU A 500 -3.30 6.86 13.95
N ALA A 501 -3.04 7.91 13.16
CA ALA A 501 -3.60 9.24 13.40
C ALA A 501 -5.13 9.29 13.22
N LEU A 502 -5.68 8.73 12.13
CA LEU A 502 -7.13 8.65 11.92
C LEU A 502 -7.83 7.86 13.03
N LYS A 503 -7.24 6.71 13.43
CA LYS A 503 -7.73 5.90 14.56
C LYS A 503 -7.66 6.68 15.88
N GLY A 504 -6.61 7.46 16.08
CA GLY A 504 -6.44 8.33 17.25
C GLY A 504 -7.55 9.38 17.35
N LEU A 505 -7.89 10.05 16.24
CA LEU A 505 -8.96 11.04 16.19
C LEU A 505 -10.34 10.46 16.53
N LEU A 506 -10.62 9.21 16.15
CA LEU A 506 -11.91 8.57 16.44
C LEU A 506 -12.10 8.13 17.90
N LEU A 507 -11.06 8.21 18.73
CA LEU A 507 -11.15 7.94 20.16
C LEU A 507 -11.55 9.20 20.92
N LYS A 508 -12.38 9.05 21.97
CA LYS A 508 -12.59 10.14 22.94
C LYS A 508 -11.27 10.45 23.66
N PRO A 509 -11.03 11.67 24.16
CA PRO A 509 -9.74 12.04 24.78
C PRO A 509 -9.26 11.10 25.90
N ALA A 510 -10.13 10.74 26.85
CA ALA A 510 -9.81 9.76 27.90
C ALA A 510 -9.55 8.34 27.37
N GLU A 511 -10.17 7.97 26.25
CA GLU A 511 -9.96 6.68 25.58
C GLU A 511 -8.65 6.64 24.80
N PHE A 512 -8.25 7.77 24.22
CA PHE A 512 -6.96 7.96 23.56
C PHE A 512 -5.83 7.90 24.59
N ASP A 513 -5.90 8.71 25.66
CA ASP A 513 -4.91 8.70 26.75
C ASP A 513 -4.78 7.30 27.39
N ALA A 514 -5.91 6.62 27.68
CA ALA A 514 -5.88 5.26 28.19
C ALA A 514 -5.25 4.26 27.22
N GLN A 515 -5.44 4.42 25.90
CA GLN A 515 -4.82 3.57 24.88
C GLN A 515 -3.32 3.86 24.71
N MET A 516 -2.88 5.12 24.80
CA MET A 516 -1.47 5.49 24.79
C MET A 516 -0.74 4.88 25.99
N LEU A 517 -1.28 5.07 27.21
CA LEU A 517 -0.76 4.40 28.42
C LEU A 517 -0.76 2.88 28.28
N ARG A 518 -1.83 2.28 27.71
CA ARG A 518 -1.87 0.82 27.51
C ARG A 518 -0.80 0.33 26.55
N SER A 519 -0.48 1.08 25.50
CA SER A 519 0.60 0.76 24.56
C SER A 519 1.98 0.86 25.23
N ALA A 520 2.22 1.94 26.00
CA ALA A 520 3.44 2.15 26.76
C ALA A 520 3.74 1.06 27.81
N ILE A 521 2.70 0.35 28.31
CA ILE A 521 2.80 -0.72 29.33
C ILE A 521 2.52 -2.11 28.73
N LYS A 522 2.62 -2.28 27.39
CA LYS A 522 2.31 -3.57 26.73
C LYS A 522 3.37 -3.95 25.71
N GLY A 523 4.56 -4.26 26.19
CA GLY A 523 5.65 -4.75 25.36
C GLY A 523 6.63 -5.66 26.11
N LEU A 524 7.84 -5.74 25.55
CA LEU A 524 9.05 -6.08 26.27
C LEU A 524 9.79 -4.76 26.50
N GLY A 525 9.74 -4.23 27.72
CA GLY A 525 10.08 -2.83 28.01
C GLY A 525 8.83 -1.94 28.09
N THR A 526 9.06 -0.73 28.60
CA THR A 526 8.06 0.30 28.86
C THR A 526 8.41 1.54 28.02
N ASP A 527 7.45 2.43 27.78
CA ASP A 527 7.69 3.77 27.21
C ASP A 527 7.51 4.82 28.32
N GLU A 528 8.61 5.17 28.99
CA GLU A 528 8.58 6.10 30.12
C GLU A 528 8.22 7.53 29.71
N ASP A 529 8.55 7.98 28.49
CA ASP A 529 8.25 9.33 28.02
C ASP A 529 6.73 9.52 27.78
N VAL A 530 6.01 8.50 27.28
CA VAL A 530 4.53 8.50 27.23
C VAL A 530 3.92 8.56 28.64
N LEU A 531 4.45 7.77 29.58
CA LEU A 531 3.97 7.78 30.97
C LEU A 531 4.21 9.16 31.62
N ILE A 532 5.38 9.76 31.39
CA ILE A 532 5.74 11.09 31.90
C ILE A 532 4.85 12.17 31.27
N GLU A 533 4.72 12.20 29.94
CA GLU A 533 3.97 13.24 29.24
C GLU A 533 2.52 13.28 29.69
N ILE A 534 1.84 12.13 29.76
CA ILE A 534 0.44 12.08 30.17
C ILE A 534 0.31 12.39 31.67
N LEU A 535 1.02 11.67 32.54
CA LEU A 535 0.80 11.78 33.98
C LEU A 535 1.32 13.10 34.60
N CYS A 536 2.25 13.80 33.94
CA CYS A 536 2.73 15.11 34.39
C CYS A 536 1.93 16.31 33.84
N THR A 537 1.07 16.12 32.82
CA THR A 537 0.35 17.22 32.17
C THR A 537 -1.16 17.27 32.44
N ARG A 538 -1.81 16.11 32.61
CA ARG A 538 -3.27 15.99 32.80
C ARG A 538 -3.70 16.41 34.21
N SER A 539 -4.92 16.95 34.34
CA SER A 539 -5.50 17.36 35.63
C SER A 539 -6.03 16.17 36.44
N ASN A 540 -6.29 16.36 37.75
CA ASN A 540 -6.87 15.33 38.62
C ASN A 540 -8.13 14.68 38.01
N ALA A 541 -9.06 15.51 37.52
CA ALA A 541 -10.32 15.06 36.94
C ALA A 541 -10.17 14.39 35.56
N GLN A 542 -9.05 14.62 34.86
CA GLN A 542 -8.67 13.87 33.65
C GLN A 542 -8.06 12.51 34.03
N ILE A 543 -7.10 12.47 34.97
CA ILE A 543 -6.49 11.24 35.49
C ILE A 543 -7.55 10.26 36.03
N GLN A 544 -8.54 10.73 36.78
CA GLN A 544 -9.62 9.87 37.29
C GLN A 544 -10.49 9.28 36.15
N GLU A 545 -10.73 10.04 35.08
CA GLU A 545 -11.44 9.52 33.89
C GLU A 545 -10.57 8.49 33.15
N ILE A 546 -9.28 8.75 32.98
CA ILE A 546 -8.32 7.80 32.37
C ILE A 546 -8.29 6.49 33.17
N LYS A 547 -8.19 6.53 34.50
CA LYS A 547 -8.20 5.32 35.36
C LYS A 547 -9.49 4.50 35.17
N LYS A 548 -10.64 5.18 35.12
CA LYS A 548 -11.95 4.55 34.85
C LYS A 548 -11.98 3.94 33.45
N THR A 549 -11.67 4.70 32.40
CA THR A 549 -11.72 4.26 31.01
C THR A 549 -10.72 3.14 30.70
N TYR A 550 -9.52 3.15 31.30
CA TYR A 550 -8.56 2.06 31.20
C TYR A 550 -9.13 0.76 31.78
N LYS A 551 -9.80 0.85 32.93
CA LYS A 551 -10.47 -0.29 33.58
C LYS A 551 -11.65 -0.82 32.78
N GLU A 552 -12.47 0.07 32.23
CA GLU A 552 -13.60 -0.26 31.36
C GLU A 552 -13.15 -0.92 30.04
N LYS A 553 -12.11 -0.42 29.38
CA LYS A 553 -11.62 -0.95 28.09
C LYS A 553 -10.76 -2.19 28.20
N PHE A 554 -9.89 -2.29 29.21
CA PHE A 554 -8.86 -3.34 29.27
C PHE A 554 -9.07 -4.36 30.40
N ASN A 555 -10.10 -4.19 31.24
CA ASN A 555 -10.38 -5.01 32.43
C ASN A 555 -9.12 -5.19 33.32
N LYS A 556 -8.34 -4.12 33.43
CA LYS A 556 -7.06 -4.02 34.16
C LYS A 556 -7.06 -2.77 35.00
N ASP A 557 -6.28 -2.77 36.07
CA ASP A 557 -6.07 -1.58 36.89
C ASP A 557 -4.80 -0.87 36.42
N LEU A 558 -4.93 0.41 36.05
CA LEU A 558 -3.83 1.22 35.51
C LEU A 558 -2.70 1.41 36.54
N GLU A 559 -3.04 1.52 37.81
CA GLU A 559 -2.07 1.73 38.88
C GLU A 559 -1.32 0.43 39.18
N ALA A 560 -2.01 -0.71 39.21
CA ALA A 560 -1.37 -2.02 39.32
C ALA A 560 -0.46 -2.33 38.12
N ASP A 561 -0.88 -1.98 36.89
CA ASP A 561 -0.08 -2.17 35.68
C ASP A 561 1.20 -1.32 35.72
N ILE A 562 1.11 -0.02 36.05
CA ILE A 562 2.28 0.87 36.20
C ILE A 562 3.16 0.44 37.38
N ILE A 563 2.59 -0.10 38.46
CA ILE A 563 3.35 -0.68 39.59
C ILE A 563 4.13 -1.94 39.18
N GLY A 564 3.63 -2.70 38.20
CA GLY A 564 4.29 -3.88 37.64
C GLY A 564 5.48 -3.55 36.75
N ASP A 565 5.30 -2.63 35.80
CA ASP A 565 6.32 -2.27 34.80
C ASP A 565 7.43 -1.37 35.37
N THR A 566 7.09 -0.34 36.16
CA THR A 566 8.06 0.68 36.58
C THR A 566 8.75 0.34 37.90
N SER A 567 9.90 0.97 38.19
CA SER A 567 10.72 0.67 39.38
C SER A 567 11.21 1.91 40.14
N GLY A 568 11.93 1.68 41.25
CA GLY A 568 12.64 2.72 41.99
C GLY A 568 11.76 3.89 42.46
N HIS A 569 12.31 5.10 42.35
CA HIS A 569 11.65 6.33 42.78
C HIS A 569 10.80 6.94 41.65
N PHE A 570 11.06 6.55 40.39
CA PHE A 570 10.19 6.86 39.25
C PHE A 570 8.78 6.25 39.43
N LYS A 571 8.68 4.97 39.82
CA LYS A 571 7.41 4.34 40.23
C LYS A 571 6.67 5.15 41.30
N LYS A 572 7.39 5.61 42.34
CA LYS A 572 6.80 6.42 43.42
C LYS A 572 6.19 7.72 42.87
N LEU A 573 6.89 8.39 41.94
CA LEU A 573 6.40 9.60 41.27
C LEU A 573 5.13 9.33 40.45
N LEU A 574 5.14 8.32 39.57
CA LEU A 574 3.97 8.00 38.74
C LEU A 574 2.75 7.60 39.58
N VAL A 575 2.94 6.76 40.61
CA VAL A 575 1.86 6.37 41.53
C VAL A 575 1.32 7.58 42.30
N SER A 576 2.17 8.55 42.66
CA SER A 576 1.75 9.79 43.34
C SER A 576 0.88 10.67 42.43
N LEU A 577 1.22 10.77 41.14
CA LEU A 577 0.41 11.47 40.13
C LEU A 577 -0.91 10.73 39.86
N LEU A 578 -0.88 9.39 39.77
CA LEU A 578 -2.06 8.54 39.60
C LEU A 578 -3.05 8.59 40.77
N GLN A 579 -2.66 9.06 41.96
CA GLN A 579 -3.63 9.30 43.03
C GLN A 579 -4.62 10.43 42.68
N ALA A 580 -4.27 11.32 41.75
CA ALA A 580 -5.06 12.52 41.41
C ALA A 580 -5.44 13.36 42.65
N ASN A 581 -4.48 13.47 43.58
CA ASN A 581 -4.58 14.20 44.85
C ASN A 581 -3.73 15.49 44.84
N ARG A 582 -3.48 16.08 43.67
CA ARG A 582 -2.84 17.41 43.58
C ARG A 582 -3.82 18.46 44.12
N SER A 583 -3.35 19.49 44.80
CA SER A 583 -4.21 20.63 45.13
C SER A 583 -4.60 21.38 43.85
N ASP A 584 -5.90 21.54 43.60
CA ASP A 584 -6.43 22.38 42.52
C ASP A 584 -6.61 23.86 42.97
N SER A 585 -6.01 24.25 44.10
CA SER A 585 -6.12 25.63 44.60
C SER A 585 -5.39 26.64 43.71
N LYS A 586 -6.10 27.72 43.38
CA LYS A 586 -5.60 28.88 42.64
C LYS A 586 -4.95 29.92 43.57
N GLU A 587 -5.13 29.78 44.87
CA GLU A 587 -4.51 30.62 45.90
C GLU A 587 -3.08 30.17 46.19
N VAL A 588 -2.25 31.10 46.65
CA VAL A 588 -0.82 30.89 46.91
C VAL A 588 -0.48 31.31 48.34
N ASP A 589 -0.04 30.36 49.15
CA ASP A 589 0.55 30.64 50.46
C ASP A 589 2.06 30.87 50.31
N ARG A 590 2.48 32.13 50.45
CA ARG A 590 3.90 32.53 50.41
C ARG A 590 4.73 31.97 51.57
N ASN A 591 4.12 31.73 52.74
CA ASN A 591 4.83 31.12 53.87
C ASN A 591 5.09 29.64 53.59
N MET A 592 4.09 28.90 53.11
CA MET A 592 4.27 27.53 52.64
C MET A 592 5.25 27.46 51.45
N ALA A 593 5.23 28.42 50.52
CA ALA A 593 6.18 28.48 49.42
C ALA A 593 7.63 28.62 49.91
N ASN A 594 7.86 29.50 50.89
CA ASN A 594 9.18 29.71 51.48
C ASN A 594 9.63 28.50 52.33
N ALA A 595 8.70 27.82 53.00
CA ALA A 595 8.97 26.58 53.75
C ALA A 595 9.27 25.39 52.83
N ASP A 596 8.47 25.17 51.78
CA ASP A 596 8.71 24.12 50.77
C ASP A 596 10.03 24.38 50.02
N ALA A 597 10.35 25.64 49.71
CA ALA A 597 11.62 26.01 49.06
C ALA A 597 12.83 25.67 49.94
N LYS A 598 12.79 26.04 51.23
CA LYS A 598 13.80 25.65 52.22
C LYS A 598 13.90 24.12 52.33
N ALA A 599 12.77 23.42 52.36
CA ALA A 599 12.76 21.97 52.46
C ALA A 599 13.31 21.28 51.21
N LEU A 600 13.10 21.83 50.00
CA LEU A 600 13.74 21.35 48.75
C LEU A 600 15.25 21.60 48.74
N TYR A 601 15.69 22.76 49.25
CA TYR A 601 17.13 23.09 49.34
C TYR A 601 17.84 22.20 50.36
N GLN A 602 17.18 21.92 51.49
CA GLN A 602 17.60 20.92 52.49
C GLN A 602 17.47 19.46 51.99
N ALA A 603 16.65 19.20 50.97
CA ALA A 603 16.44 17.86 50.41
C ALA A 603 17.53 17.43 49.43
N GLY A 604 18.06 18.38 48.63
CA GLY A 604 19.21 18.19 47.73
C GLY A 604 20.43 18.95 48.25
N GLU A 605 20.73 20.11 47.65
CA GLU A 605 22.02 20.84 47.71
C GLU A 605 22.70 21.03 49.08
N GLN A 606 22.00 20.94 50.22
CA GLN A 606 22.62 20.99 51.56
C GLN A 606 23.10 19.63 52.11
N LYS A 607 22.93 18.52 51.38
CA LYS A 607 23.44 17.20 51.78
C LYS A 607 24.19 16.50 50.62
N TRP A 608 24.77 15.35 50.90
CA TRP A 608 25.30 14.45 49.87
C TRP A 608 24.25 13.39 49.52
N GLY A 609 23.86 13.32 48.24
CA GLY A 609 22.69 12.56 47.79
C GLY A 609 21.38 13.33 47.99
N THR A 610 20.26 12.76 47.54
CA THR A 610 18.99 13.50 47.37
C THR A 610 17.86 12.83 48.14
N ASP A 611 16.99 13.61 48.78
CA ASP A 611 15.70 13.12 49.30
C ASP A 611 14.61 13.25 48.22
N GLU A 612 14.51 12.23 47.36
CA GLU A 612 13.54 12.20 46.26
C GLU A 612 12.11 12.07 46.77
N SER A 613 11.93 11.60 48.02
CA SER A 613 10.62 11.48 48.64
C SER A 613 10.05 12.86 48.98
N GLN A 614 10.88 13.77 49.48
CA GLN A 614 10.49 15.16 49.74
C GLN A 614 10.29 15.96 48.44
N PHE A 615 11.13 15.75 47.41
CA PHE A 615 10.91 16.34 46.07
C PHE A 615 9.58 15.86 45.45
N ASN A 616 9.32 14.55 45.44
CA ASN A 616 8.07 13.97 44.94
C ASN A 616 6.85 14.52 45.71
N LYS A 617 6.90 14.49 47.05
CA LYS A 617 5.84 15.00 47.92
C LYS A 617 5.41 16.42 47.57
N ILE A 618 6.37 17.33 47.34
CA ILE A 618 6.05 18.73 46.97
C ILE A 618 5.59 18.80 45.51
N LEU A 619 6.38 18.29 44.56
CA LEU A 619 6.14 18.48 43.13
C LEU A 619 4.93 17.69 42.58
N ALA A 620 4.51 16.59 43.22
CA ALA A 620 3.30 15.85 42.86
C ALA A 620 2.01 16.40 43.51
N SER A 621 2.07 16.95 44.74
CA SER A 621 0.86 17.30 45.51
C SER A 621 0.48 18.79 45.53
N ARG A 622 1.43 19.72 45.37
CA ARG A 622 1.12 21.17 45.39
C ARG A 622 0.45 21.62 44.09
N SER A 623 -0.37 22.68 44.17
CA SER A 623 -0.96 23.30 42.98
C SER A 623 0.10 23.95 42.09
N PHE A 624 -0.16 24.09 40.79
CA PHE A 624 0.81 24.73 39.89
C PHE A 624 1.14 26.18 40.29
N PRO A 625 0.17 27.04 40.69
CA PRO A 625 0.47 28.36 41.26
C PRO A 625 1.36 28.29 42.52
N GLN A 626 1.09 27.36 43.43
CA GLN A 626 1.90 27.17 44.64
C GLN A 626 3.33 26.74 44.29
N ILE A 627 3.52 25.83 43.31
CA ILE A 627 4.86 25.41 42.89
C ILE A 627 5.60 26.58 42.23
N ARG A 628 4.98 27.41 41.39
CA ARG A 628 5.63 28.61 40.83
C ARG A 628 6.19 29.50 41.94
N ALA A 629 5.36 29.82 42.94
CA ALA A 629 5.81 30.61 44.09
C ALA A 629 6.92 29.92 44.90
N THR A 630 6.87 28.58 45.06
CA THR A 630 7.96 27.81 45.68
C THR A 630 9.27 27.91 44.87
N LEU A 631 9.22 27.90 43.54
CA LEU A 631 10.41 28.08 42.70
C LEU A 631 10.97 29.52 42.79
N GLU A 632 10.12 30.53 42.87
CA GLU A 632 10.53 31.92 43.11
C GLU A 632 11.20 32.10 44.48
N GLU A 633 10.68 31.46 45.54
CA GLU A 633 11.34 31.47 46.85
C GLU A 633 12.65 30.68 46.85
N TYR A 634 12.72 29.56 46.10
CA TYR A 634 13.94 28.76 45.95
C TYR A 634 15.08 29.54 45.30
N GLN A 635 14.77 30.34 44.27
CA GLN A 635 15.75 31.19 43.56
C GLN A 635 16.36 32.29 44.46
N LYS A 636 15.76 32.59 45.62
CA LYS A 636 16.32 33.51 46.63
C LYS A 636 17.32 32.83 47.58
N ILE A 637 17.38 31.49 47.57
CA ILE A 637 18.14 30.66 48.51
C ILE A 637 19.30 29.95 47.79
N SER A 638 19.02 29.35 46.62
CA SER A 638 20.03 28.71 45.78
C SER A 638 20.73 29.70 44.85
N LYS A 639 21.89 29.30 44.32
CA LYS A 639 22.64 30.01 43.27
C LYS A 639 22.49 29.38 41.87
N LYS A 640 21.74 28.27 41.75
CA LYS A 640 21.47 27.55 40.48
C LYS A 640 20.02 27.74 40.06
N ASP A 641 19.70 27.49 38.79
CA ASP A 641 18.30 27.29 38.40
C ASP A 641 17.75 25.97 38.94
N PHE A 642 16.46 25.90 39.26
CA PHE A 642 15.85 24.67 39.78
C PHE A 642 15.85 23.52 38.76
N GLU A 643 15.85 23.79 37.45
CA GLU A 643 16.05 22.74 36.44
C GLU A 643 17.52 22.29 36.34
N GLU A 644 18.48 23.09 36.81
CA GLU A 644 19.89 22.68 36.94
C GLU A 644 20.12 21.84 38.19
N VAL A 645 19.53 22.22 39.33
CA VAL A 645 19.49 21.38 40.53
C VAL A 645 18.90 20.01 40.19
N ILE A 646 17.72 19.96 39.53
CA ILE A 646 17.13 18.68 39.14
C ILE A 646 18.08 17.84 38.24
N LYS A 647 18.90 18.47 37.38
CA LYS A 647 19.92 17.76 36.56
C LYS A 647 21.16 17.30 37.35
N SER A 648 21.52 17.96 38.47
CA SER A 648 22.65 17.53 39.30
C SER A 648 22.25 16.48 40.34
N GLU A 649 21.02 16.55 40.85
CA GLU A 649 20.54 15.71 41.96
C GLU A 649 19.83 14.42 41.52
N PHE A 650 19.46 14.27 40.23
CA PHE A 650 18.68 13.12 39.73
C PHE A 650 19.20 12.58 38.39
N SER A 651 18.91 11.31 38.11
CA SER A 651 19.23 10.62 36.85
C SER A 651 18.08 9.73 36.38
N GLY A 652 18.07 9.36 35.09
CA GLY A 652 17.06 8.46 34.51
C GLY A 652 15.65 9.03 34.50
N ASP A 653 14.66 8.17 34.63
CA ASP A 653 13.26 8.50 34.30
C ASP A 653 12.62 9.40 35.36
N ILE A 654 13.10 9.35 36.61
CA ILE A 654 12.75 10.33 37.65
C ILE A 654 13.29 11.74 37.34
N LEU A 655 14.50 11.86 36.78
CA LEU A 655 14.99 13.15 36.26
C LEU A 655 14.04 13.67 35.17
N SER A 656 13.70 12.83 34.18
CA SER A 656 12.76 13.22 33.11
C SER A 656 11.38 13.61 33.66
N GLY A 657 10.80 12.85 34.58
CA GLY A 657 9.51 13.14 35.20
C GLY A 657 9.49 14.45 36.00
N LEU A 658 10.44 14.64 36.93
CA LEU A 658 10.50 15.86 37.75
C LEU A 658 10.78 17.11 36.90
N LYS A 659 11.65 16.99 35.89
CA LYS A 659 11.95 18.04 34.90
C LYS A 659 10.73 18.39 34.05
N SER A 660 9.93 17.41 33.63
CA SER A 660 8.68 17.64 32.91
C SER A 660 7.63 18.35 33.78
N ILE A 661 7.46 17.97 35.06
CA ILE A 661 6.58 18.70 35.99
C ILE A 661 7.02 20.17 36.11
N VAL A 662 8.30 20.43 36.38
CA VAL A 662 8.82 21.80 36.53
C VAL A 662 8.66 22.63 35.25
N ARG A 663 8.85 22.02 34.07
CA ARG A 663 8.60 22.68 32.78
C ARG A 663 7.12 22.99 32.56
N CYS A 664 6.22 22.04 32.83
CA CYS A 664 4.77 22.26 32.73
C CYS A 664 4.30 23.37 33.68
N VAL A 665 4.80 23.38 34.92
CA VAL A 665 4.51 24.44 35.90
C VAL A 665 5.02 25.79 35.40
N ARG A 666 6.25 25.88 34.87
CA ARG A 666 6.81 27.13 34.34
C ARG A 666 6.01 27.66 33.15
N ASN A 667 5.84 26.87 32.10
CA ASN A 667 5.06 27.20 30.91
C ASN A 667 4.68 25.91 30.17
N ARG A 668 3.41 25.49 30.28
CA ARG A 668 2.87 24.28 29.63
C ARG A 668 2.95 24.34 28.09
N PHE A 669 2.68 25.50 27.49
CA PHE A 669 2.72 25.66 26.05
C PHE A 669 4.15 25.48 25.52
N GLN A 670 5.14 26.10 26.19
CA GLN A 670 6.55 25.92 25.89
C GLN A 670 7.06 24.49 26.18
N TYR A 671 6.49 23.79 27.16
CA TYR A 671 6.77 22.37 27.36
C TYR A 671 6.36 21.56 26.12
N PHE A 672 5.11 21.66 25.65
CA PHE A 672 4.67 20.91 24.47
C PHE A 672 5.38 21.36 23.19
N ALA A 673 5.67 22.66 23.03
CA ALA A 673 6.47 23.17 21.93
C ALA A 673 7.86 22.51 21.86
N ARG A 674 8.56 22.38 23.00
CA ARG A 674 9.84 21.68 23.09
C ARG A 674 9.75 20.18 22.88
N GLN A 675 8.60 19.55 23.16
CA GLN A 675 8.41 18.14 22.84
C GLN A 675 8.18 17.96 21.33
N LEU A 676 7.36 18.80 20.69
CA LEU A 676 7.20 18.82 19.22
C LEU A 676 8.52 19.09 18.50
N GLU A 677 9.33 20.03 19.00
CA GLU A 677 10.67 20.32 18.50
C GLU A 677 11.55 19.06 18.50
N LYS A 678 11.58 18.29 19.61
CA LYS A 678 12.31 17.01 19.65
C LYS A 678 11.82 16.01 18.62
N THR A 679 10.49 15.87 18.46
CA THR A 679 9.90 14.86 17.56
C THR A 679 10.28 15.07 16.09
N MET A 680 10.70 16.28 15.74
CA MET A 680 11.16 16.69 14.42
C MET A 680 12.58 17.30 14.53
N SER A 681 13.50 16.52 15.13
CA SER A 681 14.91 16.91 15.28
C SER A 681 15.87 15.72 15.10
N GLY A 682 16.79 15.86 14.15
CA GLY A 682 17.79 14.84 13.83
C GLY A 682 17.59 14.25 12.44
N LEU A 683 17.72 12.92 12.34
CA LEU A 683 17.45 12.16 11.11
C LEU A 683 16.25 11.25 11.34
N GLY A 684 15.10 11.62 10.76
CA GLY A 684 13.82 10.94 10.97
C GLY A 684 13.02 11.50 12.15
N THR A 685 11.79 11.01 12.26
CA THR A 685 10.71 11.67 13.01
C THR A 685 10.14 10.73 14.06
N ASP A 686 9.88 11.22 15.28
CA ASP A 686 9.05 10.49 16.24
C ASP A 686 7.58 10.77 15.94
N ASP A 687 7.08 10.10 14.88
CA ASP A 687 5.70 10.19 14.43
C ASP A 687 4.70 9.81 15.54
N SER A 688 5.07 8.89 16.44
CA SER A 688 4.20 8.41 17.51
C SER A 688 3.95 9.50 18.55
N SER A 689 4.99 10.23 18.95
CA SER A 689 4.85 11.40 19.82
C SER A 689 4.27 12.61 19.09
N LEU A 690 4.59 12.82 17.81
CA LEU A 690 3.99 13.88 17.00
C LEU A 690 2.46 13.69 16.91
N ILE A 691 1.99 12.49 16.56
CA ILE A 691 0.56 12.13 16.56
C ILE A 691 -0.06 12.36 17.94
N ARG A 692 0.57 11.85 19.00
CA ARG A 692 0.06 11.93 20.37
C ARG A 692 -0.10 13.37 20.86
N ILE A 693 0.87 14.24 20.60
CA ILE A 693 0.82 15.65 21.00
C ILE A 693 -0.20 16.41 20.14
N ILE A 694 -0.17 16.27 18.81
CA ILE A 694 -1.10 17.00 17.93
C ILE A 694 -2.56 16.60 18.24
N ILE A 695 -2.88 15.31 18.31
CA ILE A 695 -4.26 14.86 18.60
C ILE A 695 -4.71 15.28 20.00
N SER A 696 -3.85 15.17 21.02
CA SER A 696 -4.26 15.51 22.39
C SER A 696 -4.33 17.01 22.68
N ARG A 697 -3.75 17.89 21.85
CA ARG A 697 -3.76 19.35 22.05
C ARG A 697 -4.54 20.16 20.99
N CYS A 698 -4.87 19.61 19.82
CA CYS A 698 -5.50 20.36 18.72
C CYS A 698 -6.87 20.98 19.06
N GLU A 699 -7.62 20.38 19.99
CA GLU A 699 -8.90 20.90 20.50
C GLU A 699 -8.77 21.70 21.82
N ILE A 700 -7.54 21.96 22.30
CA ILE A 700 -7.27 22.61 23.61
C ILE A 700 -6.48 23.92 23.46
N ASP A 701 -5.19 23.84 23.13
CA ASP A 701 -4.21 24.93 23.26
C ASP A 701 -3.12 24.92 22.18
N LEU A 702 -3.33 24.20 21.08
CA LEU A 702 -2.35 24.09 20.00
C LEU A 702 -2.03 25.45 19.34
N VAL A 703 -2.91 26.44 19.42
CA VAL A 703 -2.59 27.82 18.99
C VAL A 703 -1.45 28.42 19.83
N GLN A 704 -1.54 28.35 21.16
CA GLN A 704 -0.51 28.89 22.05
C GLN A 704 0.79 28.06 22.00
N ILE A 705 0.68 26.74 21.79
CA ILE A 705 1.84 25.87 21.56
C ILE A 705 2.59 26.28 20.28
N LYS A 706 1.89 26.56 19.17
CA LYS A 706 2.50 27.05 17.93
C LYS A 706 3.20 28.40 18.11
N GLU A 707 2.66 29.30 18.93
CA GLU A 707 3.33 30.55 19.26
C GLU A 707 4.66 30.34 20.00
N GLU A 708 4.66 29.51 21.05
CA GLU A 708 5.89 29.21 21.81
C GLU A 708 6.89 28.43 20.97
N PHE A 709 6.43 27.54 20.09
CA PHE A 709 7.27 26.84 19.11
C PHE A 709 8.00 27.82 18.20
N ARG A 710 7.27 28.76 17.59
CA ARG A 710 7.88 29.79 16.72
C ARG A 710 8.81 30.74 17.47
N LYS A 711 8.53 31.06 18.74
CA LYS A 711 9.44 31.84 19.61
C LYS A 711 10.74 31.08 19.94
N ALA A 712 10.71 29.75 19.96
CA ALA A 712 11.87 28.91 20.25
C ALA A 712 12.73 28.59 19.01
N THR A 713 12.10 28.17 17.90
CA THR A 713 12.79 27.64 16.72
C THR A 713 12.99 28.66 15.60
N GLY A 714 12.27 29.79 15.63
CA GLY A 714 12.24 30.79 14.56
C GLY A 714 11.42 30.40 13.32
N LYS A 715 10.88 29.17 13.25
CA LYS A 715 9.99 28.68 12.18
C LYS A 715 8.59 28.36 12.73
N THR A 716 7.62 28.22 11.84
CA THR A 716 6.30 27.67 12.18
C THR A 716 6.35 26.16 12.44
N LEU A 717 5.32 25.65 13.12
CA LEU A 717 5.14 24.20 13.32
C LEU A 717 4.83 23.50 12.00
N GLU A 718 4.09 24.18 11.12
CA GLU A 718 3.77 23.79 9.76
C GLU A 718 5.03 23.57 8.90
N GLU A 719 6.01 24.47 8.93
CA GLU A 719 7.28 24.32 8.19
C GLU A 719 8.11 23.13 8.67
N PHE A 720 8.08 22.80 9.97
CA PHE A 720 8.73 21.59 10.49
C PHE A 720 8.00 20.32 10.02
N ILE A 721 6.67 20.27 10.14
CA ILE A 721 5.85 19.13 9.65
C ILE A 721 6.00 18.95 8.14
N VAL A 722 6.21 20.02 7.37
CA VAL A 722 6.49 19.94 5.92
C VAL A 722 7.88 19.38 5.60
N GLY A 723 8.87 19.58 6.47
CA GLY A 723 10.21 18.99 6.30
C GLY A 723 10.29 17.52 6.72
N ASP A 724 9.64 17.17 7.83
CA ASP A 724 9.86 15.91 8.54
C ASP A 724 8.72 14.88 8.36
N THR A 725 7.64 15.22 7.64
CA THR A 725 6.54 14.28 7.32
C THR A 725 6.09 14.40 5.87
N SER A 726 5.59 13.31 5.28
CA SER A 726 5.16 13.28 3.86
C SER A 726 3.78 12.66 3.64
N GLY A 727 3.23 12.90 2.44
CA GLY A 727 2.04 12.23 1.93
C GLY A 727 0.74 12.58 2.65
N ASP A 728 -0.06 11.57 2.93
CA ASP A 728 -1.43 11.70 3.43
C ASP A 728 -1.43 11.94 4.96
N TYR A 729 -0.44 11.36 5.64
CA TYR A 729 -0.08 11.67 7.02
C TYR A 729 0.28 13.15 7.22
N GLN A 730 1.15 13.71 6.36
CA GLN A 730 1.50 15.14 6.35
C GLN A 730 0.26 16.02 6.17
N ARG A 731 -0.62 15.72 5.21
CA ARG A 731 -1.85 16.50 5.00
C ARG A 731 -2.77 16.47 6.22
N LEU A 732 -2.89 15.31 6.89
CA LEU A 732 -3.65 15.16 8.12
C LEU A 732 -3.05 15.97 9.29
N MET A 733 -1.73 15.91 9.51
CA MET A 733 -1.07 16.69 10.56
C MET A 733 -1.18 18.20 10.29
N LEU A 734 -0.97 18.63 9.05
CA LEU A 734 -1.13 20.04 8.65
C LEU A 734 -2.58 20.53 8.76
N ALA A 735 -3.58 19.69 8.48
CA ALA A 735 -4.99 20.05 8.70
C ALA A 735 -5.29 20.31 10.19
N LEU A 736 -4.84 19.40 11.08
CA LEU A 736 -5.01 19.55 12.53
C LEU A 736 -4.24 20.75 13.10
N VAL A 737 -3.05 21.05 12.58
CA VAL A 737 -2.21 22.18 13.02
C VAL A 737 -2.70 23.52 12.46
N SER A 738 -3.15 23.57 11.21
CA SER A 738 -3.65 24.80 10.58
C SER A 738 -5.03 25.20 11.12
N GLY A 739 -5.93 24.21 11.27
CA GLY A 739 -7.32 24.45 11.62
C GLY A 739 -8.10 25.14 10.49
N GLY A 740 -9.16 25.86 10.88
CA GLY A 740 -10.06 26.55 9.95
C GLY A 740 -11.13 25.63 9.34
N PRO A 741 -11.83 26.06 8.26
CA PRO A 741 -12.72 25.19 7.50
C PRO A 741 -11.90 24.19 6.65
N PRO A 742 -12.46 23.01 6.33
CA PRO A 742 -11.82 22.10 5.38
C PRO A 742 -11.64 22.80 4.03
N PRO A 743 -10.50 22.62 3.33
CA PRO A 743 -10.33 23.13 1.99
C PRO A 743 -11.46 22.63 1.09
N LYS A 744 -12.08 23.53 0.31
CA LYS A 744 -13.02 23.12 -0.74
C LYS A 744 -12.33 22.06 -1.61
N ALA A 745 -12.87 20.84 -1.63
CA ALA A 745 -12.25 19.69 -2.29
C ALA A 745 -11.90 20.04 -3.74
N LYS A 746 -10.60 19.96 -4.07
CA LYS A 746 -10.08 20.25 -5.42
C LYS A 746 -10.23 19.04 -6.34
N SER A 747 -11.46 18.57 -6.44
CA SER A 747 -11.93 17.53 -7.36
C SER A 747 -13.13 18.06 -8.16
N GLY A 748 -13.80 17.20 -8.93
CA GLY A 748 -14.70 17.59 -10.02
C GLY A 748 -15.80 18.60 -9.70
N LYS A 749 -16.22 18.70 -8.43
CA LYS A 749 -17.20 19.70 -7.96
C LYS A 749 -16.85 21.14 -8.37
N ALA A 750 -15.58 21.52 -8.35
CA ALA A 750 -15.16 22.88 -8.74
C ALA A 750 -15.33 23.12 -10.25
N PHE A 751 -15.05 22.11 -11.09
CA PHE A 751 -15.29 22.16 -12.53
C PHE A 751 -16.80 22.20 -12.82
N VAL A 752 -17.58 21.30 -12.22
CA VAL A 752 -19.05 21.26 -12.31
C VAL A 752 -19.70 22.59 -11.90
N GLU A 753 -19.28 23.18 -10.78
CA GLU A 753 -19.78 24.49 -10.31
C GLU A 753 -19.40 25.61 -11.29
N SER A 754 -18.20 25.58 -11.87
CA SER A 754 -17.74 26.57 -12.86
C SER A 754 -18.46 26.47 -14.21
N VAL A 755 -18.94 25.29 -14.61
CA VAL A 755 -19.60 25.04 -15.91
C VAL A 755 -21.11 25.22 -15.85
N LYS A 756 -21.75 24.82 -14.74
CA LYS A 756 -23.22 24.86 -14.58
C LYS A 756 -23.87 26.22 -14.79
N ASN A 757 -23.16 27.29 -14.43
CA ASN A 757 -23.70 28.65 -14.42
C ASN A 757 -23.39 29.43 -15.71
N LYS A 758 -22.78 28.79 -16.71
CA LYS A 758 -22.38 29.41 -17.99
C LYS A 758 -23.34 29.04 -19.12
N THR A 759 -23.54 29.97 -20.05
CA THR A 759 -24.24 29.70 -21.30
C THR A 759 -23.38 28.85 -22.24
N ASP A 760 -23.99 28.29 -23.28
CA ASP A 760 -23.24 27.50 -24.27
C ASP A 760 -22.20 28.36 -25.00
N GLU A 761 -22.50 29.63 -25.28
CA GLU A 761 -21.58 30.57 -25.94
C GLU A 761 -20.36 30.88 -25.05
N GLN A 762 -20.56 31.09 -23.75
CA GLN A 762 -19.47 31.29 -22.78
C GLN A 762 -18.56 30.06 -22.71
N LEU A 763 -19.14 28.87 -22.78
CA LEU A 763 -18.42 27.60 -22.79
C LEU A 763 -17.75 27.32 -24.13
N ASP A 764 -18.30 27.81 -25.25
CA ASP A 764 -17.70 27.73 -26.58
C ASP A 764 -16.44 28.60 -26.66
N GLU A 765 -16.47 29.83 -26.12
CA GLU A 765 -15.27 30.67 -26.02
C GLU A 765 -14.21 30.06 -25.10
N GLU A 766 -14.59 29.43 -23.98
CA GLU A 766 -13.64 28.70 -23.14
C GLU A 766 -13.01 27.50 -23.86
N VAL A 767 -13.78 26.72 -24.64
CA VAL A 767 -13.21 25.64 -25.46
C VAL A 767 -12.28 26.20 -26.53
N LYS A 768 -12.62 27.31 -27.20
CA LYS A 768 -11.70 27.97 -28.16
C LYS A 768 -10.39 28.35 -27.50
N LEU A 769 -10.45 29.07 -26.37
CA LEU A 769 -9.29 29.53 -25.61
C LEU A 769 -8.42 28.35 -25.10
N GLU A 770 -9.03 27.25 -24.65
CA GLU A 770 -8.28 26.04 -24.28
C GLU A 770 -7.56 25.38 -25.46
N ASN A 771 -8.09 25.54 -26.69
CA ASN A 771 -7.56 24.98 -27.95
C ASN A 771 -6.65 25.94 -28.72
N GLU A 772 -6.42 27.16 -28.22
CA GLU A 772 -5.36 28.02 -28.77
C GLU A 772 -3.99 27.32 -28.70
N PRO A 773 -3.10 27.54 -29.69
CA PRO A 773 -1.78 26.93 -29.71
C PRO A 773 -0.92 27.45 -28.55
N LYS A 774 -0.88 26.67 -27.47
CA LYS A 774 -0.06 26.96 -26.30
C LYS A 774 1.42 26.95 -26.69
N LYS A 775 2.16 27.89 -26.13
CA LYS A 775 3.61 27.97 -26.30
C LYS A 775 4.26 26.80 -25.57
N GLU A 776 4.78 25.84 -26.32
CA GLU A 776 5.66 24.78 -25.80
C GLU A 776 7.09 25.36 -25.78
N ASP A 777 7.63 25.63 -24.58
CA ASP A 777 8.99 26.13 -24.40
C ASP A 777 9.93 25.00 -23.91
N PRO A 778 10.98 24.68 -24.68
CA PRO A 778 11.98 23.71 -24.27
C PRO A 778 12.95 24.30 -23.25
N THR A 779 13.44 23.47 -22.33
CA THR A 779 14.56 23.82 -21.44
C THR A 779 15.91 23.53 -22.09
N LEU A 780 15.95 22.68 -23.12
CA LEU A 780 17.13 22.37 -23.92
C LEU A 780 16.97 22.89 -25.36
N LEU A 781 17.88 23.76 -25.78
CA LEU A 781 17.92 24.35 -27.12
C LEU A 781 19.11 23.82 -27.94
N PRO A 782 19.04 23.86 -29.29
CA PRO A 782 20.19 23.56 -30.14
C PRO A 782 21.38 24.47 -29.83
N PHE A 783 22.56 23.88 -29.65
CA PHE A 783 23.76 24.61 -29.25
C PHE A 783 24.27 25.54 -30.34
N PRO A 784 24.56 26.82 -30.05
CA PRO A 784 25.13 27.76 -31.01
C PRO A 784 26.58 27.39 -31.36
N GLY A 785 26.94 27.43 -32.64
CA GLY A 785 28.30 27.10 -33.08
C GLY A 785 28.67 25.61 -32.98
N PHE A 786 27.67 24.72 -32.92
CA PHE A 786 27.85 23.26 -32.84
C PHE A 786 28.83 22.72 -33.91
N ASN A 787 29.85 21.99 -33.44
CA ASN A 787 30.81 21.26 -34.26
C ASN A 787 30.85 19.80 -33.79
N ALA A 788 30.46 18.86 -34.67
CA ALA A 788 30.27 17.46 -34.29
C ALA A 788 31.62 16.77 -34.04
N GLU A 789 32.64 17.09 -34.82
CA GLU A 789 33.98 16.51 -34.75
C GLU A 789 34.68 16.87 -33.42
N GLN A 790 34.53 18.11 -32.96
CA GLN A 790 35.02 18.60 -31.67
C GLN A 790 34.30 17.95 -30.50
N ASP A 791 32.96 17.84 -30.55
CA ASP A 791 32.19 17.14 -29.52
C ASP A 791 32.55 15.65 -29.47
N CYS A 792 32.83 15.04 -30.63
CA CYS A 792 33.34 13.68 -30.72
C CYS A 792 34.70 13.52 -30.05
N GLU A 793 35.67 14.44 -30.28
CA GLU A 793 36.97 14.41 -29.58
C GLU A 793 36.84 14.66 -28.06
N VAL A 794 35.91 15.52 -27.62
CA VAL A 794 35.65 15.73 -26.19
C VAL A 794 35.13 14.45 -25.53
N LEU A 795 34.12 13.80 -26.12
CA LEU A 795 33.59 12.52 -25.63
C LEU A 795 34.63 11.40 -25.70
N ARG A 796 35.40 11.34 -26.80
CA ARG A 796 36.51 10.39 -27.01
C ARG A 796 37.59 10.51 -25.93
N LYS A 797 37.88 11.74 -25.49
CA LYS A 797 38.83 12.03 -24.40
C LYS A 797 38.23 11.69 -23.04
N ALA A 798 36.96 12.03 -22.79
CA ALA A 798 36.25 11.75 -21.55
C ALA A 798 36.13 10.25 -21.24
N MET A 799 36.09 9.41 -22.28
CA MET A 799 36.02 7.94 -22.22
C MET A 799 37.39 7.24 -22.43
N LYS A 800 38.51 7.92 -22.18
CA LYS A 800 39.86 7.37 -22.46
C LYS A 800 40.79 7.45 -21.25
N GLY A 801 40.77 6.42 -20.43
CA GLY A 801 41.73 6.27 -19.34
C GLY A 801 41.44 5.08 -18.42
N LEU A 802 41.83 5.21 -17.16
CA LEU A 802 41.24 4.47 -16.05
C LEU A 802 40.29 5.43 -15.33
N GLY A 803 38.99 5.21 -15.48
CA GLY A 803 37.95 6.16 -15.07
C GLY A 803 37.49 7.07 -16.21
N THR A 804 36.36 7.74 -15.97
CA THR A 804 35.59 8.52 -16.94
C THR A 804 35.56 9.99 -16.51
N ASP A 805 35.30 10.91 -17.44
CA ASP A 805 34.97 12.31 -17.14
C ASP A 805 33.47 12.54 -17.39
N GLU A 806 32.65 12.21 -16.38
CA GLU A 806 31.19 12.39 -16.44
C GLU A 806 30.79 13.85 -16.65
N LYS A 807 31.60 14.81 -16.19
CA LYS A 807 31.35 16.24 -16.35
C LYS A 807 31.54 16.70 -17.80
N ALA A 808 32.54 16.16 -18.49
CA ALA A 808 32.71 16.38 -19.93
C ALA A 808 31.57 15.73 -20.74
N ILE A 809 31.10 14.54 -20.33
CA ILE A 809 29.95 13.87 -20.96
C ILE A 809 28.67 14.68 -20.78
N ILE A 810 28.36 15.15 -19.57
CA ILE A 810 27.24 16.07 -19.29
C ILE A 810 27.41 17.37 -20.10
N GLY A 811 28.61 17.95 -20.09
CA GLY A 811 28.95 19.19 -20.79
C GLY A 811 28.74 19.16 -22.31
N VAL A 812 28.72 17.98 -22.91
CA VAL A 812 28.25 17.76 -24.30
C VAL A 812 26.77 17.37 -24.30
N LEU A 813 26.41 16.21 -23.76
CA LEU A 813 25.10 15.59 -24.01
C LEU A 813 23.91 16.39 -23.43
N ALA A 814 24.08 17.07 -22.29
CA ALA A 814 23.02 17.88 -21.67
C ALA A 814 22.85 19.27 -22.33
N TYR A 815 23.76 19.65 -23.23
CA TYR A 815 23.79 20.94 -23.91
C TYR A 815 23.75 20.80 -25.44
N ARG A 816 23.19 19.70 -25.95
CA ARG A 816 22.99 19.45 -27.39
C ARG A 816 21.56 18.99 -27.61
N SER A 817 20.89 19.53 -28.63
CA SER A 817 19.59 19.01 -29.06
C SER A 817 19.72 17.57 -29.56
N MET A 818 18.61 16.85 -29.60
CA MET A 818 18.52 15.47 -30.05
C MET A 818 19.08 15.28 -31.47
N GLU A 819 18.82 16.22 -32.39
CA GLU A 819 19.41 16.22 -33.73
C GLU A 819 20.94 16.38 -33.71
N GLN A 820 21.47 17.23 -32.83
CA GLN A 820 22.90 17.39 -32.64
C GLN A 820 23.52 16.12 -32.04
N ARG A 821 22.85 15.49 -31.06
CA ARG A 821 23.25 14.19 -30.48
C ARG A 821 23.24 13.06 -31.52
N GLN A 822 22.26 13.01 -32.42
CA GLN A 822 22.28 12.09 -33.56
C GLN A 822 23.50 12.32 -34.46
N LYS A 823 23.77 13.57 -34.83
CA LYS A 823 24.93 13.90 -35.67
C LYS A 823 26.27 13.60 -34.96
N ILE A 824 26.37 13.79 -33.64
CA ILE A 824 27.53 13.38 -32.84
C ILE A 824 27.70 11.85 -32.88
N ALA A 825 26.65 11.07 -32.64
CA ALA A 825 26.73 9.61 -32.66
C ALA A 825 27.16 9.06 -34.03
N LEU A 826 26.64 9.64 -35.12
CA LEU A 826 27.06 9.30 -36.49
C LEU A 826 28.52 9.69 -36.76
N THR A 827 28.91 10.94 -36.41
CA THR A 827 30.28 11.45 -36.64
C THR A 827 31.31 10.65 -35.85
N TYR A 828 31.03 10.31 -34.58
CA TYR A 828 31.90 9.49 -33.73
C TYR A 828 32.17 8.12 -34.36
N LYS A 829 31.14 7.52 -34.96
CA LYS A 829 31.23 6.23 -35.67
C LYS A 829 32.06 6.31 -36.93
N THR A 830 31.93 7.39 -37.71
CA THR A 830 32.76 7.65 -38.89
C THR A 830 34.21 7.99 -38.54
N GLN A 831 34.45 8.77 -37.47
CA GLN A 831 35.76 9.29 -37.07
C GLN A 831 36.61 8.24 -36.32
N PHE A 832 36.00 7.34 -35.55
CA PHE A 832 36.71 6.37 -34.70
C PHE A 832 36.37 4.89 -34.94
N GLY A 833 35.44 4.57 -35.83
CA GLY A 833 35.00 3.19 -36.09
C GLY A 833 34.30 2.51 -34.90
N LYS A 834 33.84 3.29 -33.92
CA LYS A 834 33.26 2.84 -32.65
C LYS A 834 31.83 3.38 -32.51
N ASP A 835 30.95 2.60 -31.92
CA ASP A 835 29.57 3.03 -31.69
C ASP A 835 29.44 3.81 -30.36
N LEU A 836 29.02 5.06 -30.42
CA LEU A 836 29.03 5.95 -29.24
C LEU A 836 28.11 5.44 -28.11
N ALA A 837 26.97 4.84 -28.44
CA ALA A 837 26.06 4.28 -27.45
C ALA A 837 26.65 3.02 -26.77
N ALA A 838 27.50 2.27 -27.49
CA ALA A 838 28.25 1.16 -26.93
C ALA A 838 29.40 1.61 -26.01
N GLU A 839 30.13 2.67 -26.37
CA GLU A 839 31.24 3.23 -25.55
C GLU A 839 30.70 3.86 -24.25
N LEU A 840 29.64 4.68 -24.33
CA LEU A 840 28.95 5.16 -23.12
C LEU A 840 28.37 4.00 -22.31
N SER A 841 28.08 2.86 -22.94
CA SER A 841 27.64 1.64 -22.25
C SER A 841 28.78 0.83 -21.62
N SER A 842 30.05 1.04 -21.96
CA SER A 842 31.18 0.43 -21.26
C SER A 842 31.70 1.32 -20.13
N GLU A 843 31.77 2.64 -20.34
CA GLU A 843 32.40 3.57 -19.39
C GLU A 843 31.47 4.08 -18.29
N LEU A 844 30.14 3.95 -18.43
CA LEU A 844 29.15 4.42 -17.45
C LEU A 844 28.37 3.28 -16.79
N SER A 845 27.70 3.58 -15.66
CA SER A 845 26.82 2.65 -14.97
C SER A 845 25.55 3.32 -14.40
N GLY A 846 24.62 2.52 -13.88
CA GLY A 846 23.38 2.97 -13.24
C GLY A 846 22.46 3.78 -14.16
N ASN A 847 21.61 4.61 -13.55
CA ASN A 847 20.62 5.43 -14.25
C ASN A 847 21.27 6.52 -15.12
N PHE A 848 22.46 7.00 -14.74
CA PHE A 848 23.25 7.94 -15.53
C PHE A 848 23.63 7.36 -16.90
N LYS A 849 24.09 6.10 -16.96
CA LYS A 849 24.30 5.37 -18.22
C LYS A 849 23.01 5.30 -19.04
N THR A 850 21.90 4.87 -18.42
CA THR A 850 20.62 4.72 -19.12
C THR A 850 20.19 6.04 -19.76
N LEU A 851 20.24 7.14 -19.01
CA LEU A 851 19.93 8.49 -19.49
C LEU A 851 20.86 8.92 -20.64
N CYS A 852 22.18 8.81 -20.47
CA CYS A 852 23.15 9.22 -21.51
C CYS A 852 23.03 8.40 -22.80
N VAL A 853 22.75 7.10 -22.71
CA VAL A 853 22.62 6.19 -23.86
C VAL A 853 21.27 6.36 -24.55
N ASP A 854 20.18 6.52 -23.79
CA ASP A 854 18.84 6.68 -24.36
C ASP A 854 18.66 8.08 -24.99
N MET A 855 19.41 9.08 -24.53
CA MET A 855 19.50 10.40 -25.19
C MET A 855 20.20 10.39 -26.56
N LEU A 856 20.83 9.29 -26.98
CA LEU A 856 21.40 9.13 -28.33
C LEU A 856 20.42 8.48 -29.32
N LEU A 857 19.12 8.59 -29.09
CA LEU A 857 18.05 8.10 -29.95
C LEU A 857 17.22 9.26 -30.51
N GLY A 858 16.65 9.09 -31.70
CA GLY A 858 15.58 9.96 -32.19
C GLY A 858 14.31 9.79 -31.34
N PRO A 859 13.32 10.70 -31.44
CA PRO A 859 12.20 10.71 -30.51
C PRO A 859 11.31 9.47 -30.69
N ALA A 860 11.10 9.08 -31.95
CA ALA A 860 10.33 7.89 -32.31
C ALA A 860 11.09 6.58 -32.03
N GLU A 861 12.43 6.60 -32.07
CA GLU A 861 13.28 5.46 -31.69
C GLU A 861 13.31 5.26 -30.17
N PHE A 862 13.38 6.36 -29.42
CA PHE A 862 13.29 6.35 -27.96
C PHE A 862 11.95 5.80 -27.51
N ASP A 863 10.83 6.36 -27.99
CA ASP A 863 9.49 5.87 -27.65
C ASP A 863 9.29 4.41 -28.10
N ALA A 864 9.76 4.02 -29.29
CA ALA A 864 9.72 2.62 -29.73
C ALA A 864 10.54 1.69 -28.81
N LYS A 865 11.70 2.12 -28.32
CA LYS A 865 12.53 1.37 -27.37
C LYS A 865 11.88 1.27 -25.99
N GLN A 866 11.21 2.32 -25.53
CA GLN A 866 10.47 2.30 -24.27
C GLN A 866 9.24 1.38 -24.35
N LEU A 867 8.48 1.43 -25.45
CA LEU A 867 7.39 0.49 -25.72
C LEU A 867 7.91 -0.95 -25.83
N ASN A 868 9.06 -1.20 -26.48
CA ASN A 868 9.64 -2.54 -26.53
C ASN A 868 10.07 -3.04 -25.15
N ARG A 869 10.65 -2.17 -24.30
CA ARG A 869 10.99 -2.50 -22.90
C ARG A 869 9.74 -2.85 -22.09
N ALA A 870 8.63 -2.12 -22.28
CA ALA A 870 7.37 -2.32 -21.56
C ALA A 870 6.67 -3.67 -21.84
N ILE A 871 6.92 -4.29 -22.99
CA ILE A 871 6.28 -5.55 -23.43
C ILE A 871 7.28 -6.71 -23.60
N LYS A 872 8.46 -6.60 -22.97
CA LYS A 872 9.55 -7.58 -23.10
C LYS A 872 10.01 -8.10 -21.76
N GLY A 873 9.26 -9.05 -21.23
CA GLY A 873 9.62 -9.74 -19.99
C GLY A 873 8.63 -10.85 -19.63
N LEU A 874 8.39 -10.97 -18.33
CA LEU A 874 7.21 -11.62 -17.78
C LEU A 874 6.36 -10.52 -17.16
N GLY A 875 5.17 -10.30 -17.69
CA GLY A 875 4.34 -9.13 -17.38
C GLY A 875 4.68 -7.92 -18.24
N THR A 876 3.80 -6.92 -18.16
CA THR A 876 3.78 -5.69 -18.95
C THR A 876 4.08 -4.48 -18.06
N ASP A 877 4.52 -3.35 -18.63
CA ASP A 877 4.48 -2.04 -17.98
C ASP A 877 3.37 -1.19 -18.59
N GLU A 878 2.16 -1.32 -18.05
CA GLU A 878 0.96 -0.64 -18.54
C GLU A 878 1.07 0.89 -18.41
N LYS A 879 1.88 1.40 -17.46
CA LYS A 879 2.11 2.83 -17.28
C LYS A 879 2.90 3.41 -18.45
N VAL A 880 3.97 2.74 -18.88
CA VAL A 880 4.73 3.14 -20.08
C VAL A 880 3.86 3.08 -21.33
N LEU A 881 3.03 2.03 -21.47
CA LEU A 881 2.09 1.94 -22.59
C LEU A 881 1.09 3.09 -22.61
N VAL A 882 0.46 3.40 -21.47
CA VAL A 882 -0.50 4.52 -21.34
C VAL A 882 0.17 5.86 -21.58
N GLU A 883 1.29 6.15 -20.93
CA GLU A 883 1.97 7.44 -21.03
C GLU A 883 2.36 7.72 -22.49
N ILE A 884 2.94 6.75 -23.20
CA ILE A 884 3.37 6.96 -24.59
C ILE A 884 2.17 6.99 -25.55
N ILE A 885 1.25 6.02 -25.46
CA ILE A 885 0.21 5.85 -26.49
C ILE A 885 -0.92 6.88 -26.35
N CYS A 886 -1.18 7.38 -25.14
CA CYS A 886 -2.26 8.36 -24.90
C CYS A 886 -1.82 9.84 -25.01
N THR A 887 -0.51 10.15 -25.03
CA THR A 887 -0.01 11.54 -25.06
C THR A 887 0.55 12.00 -26.42
N ARG A 888 0.97 11.08 -27.28
CA ARG A 888 1.61 11.34 -28.59
C ARG A 888 0.55 11.64 -29.67
N SER A 889 0.90 12.48 -30.65
CA SER A 889 0.04 12.83 -31.80
C SER A 889 -0.04 11.71 -32.84
N ASN A 890 -0.97 11.80 -33.80
CA ASN A 890 -1.09 10.83 -34.90
C ASN A 890 0.24 10.69 -35.67
N ALA A 891 0.90 11.81 -35.98
CA ALA A 891 2.18 11.84 -36.67
C ALA A 891 3.29 11.18 -35.84
N GLN A 892 3.34 11.46 -34.53
CA GLN A 892 4.29 10.82 -33.62
C GLN A 892 4.05 9.30 -33.54
N LEU A 893 2.81 8.85 -33.35
CA LEU A 893 2.46 7.43 -33.28
C LEU A 893 2.82 6.67 -34.58
N ASN A 894 2.58 7.26 -35.75
CA ASN A 894 2.98 6.65 -37.02
C ASN A 894 4.52 6.57 -37.18
N ASN A 895 5.25 7.60 -36.78
CA ASN A 895 6.71 7.57 -36.77
C ASN A 895 7.26 6.54 -35.77
N ILE A 896 6.62 6.38 -34.61
CA ILE A 896 6.95 5.35 -33.60
C ILE A 896 6.70 3.95 -34.16
N LYS A 897 5.58 3.70 -34.86
CA LYS A 897 5.32 2.41 -35.53
C LYS A 897 6.38 2.08 -36.57
N ALA A 898 6.77 3.04 -37.42
CA ALA A 898 7.84 2.85 -38.41
C ALA A 898 9.22 2.60 -37.76
N SER A 899 9.54 3.32 -36.68
CA SER A 899 10.79 3.15 -35.93
C SER A 899 10.83 1.78 -35.24
N TYR A 900 9.73 1.38 -34.58
CA TYR A 900 9.58 0.08 -33.94
C TYR A 900 9.76 -1.08 -34.94
N LYS A 901 9.16 -0.96 -36.13
CA LYS A 901 9.33 -1.93 -37.20
C LYS A 901 10.78 -2.02 -37.67
N THR A 902 11.46 -0.88 -37.80
CA THR A 902 12.86 -0.81 -38.21
C THR A 902 13.82 -1.39 -37.16
N MET A 903 13.58 -1.11 -35.87
CA MET A 903 14.44 -1.52 -34.76
C MET A 903 14.26 -2.99 -34.35
N PHE A 904 13.04 -3.53 -34.46
CA PHE A 904 12.70 -4.85 -33.90
C PHE A 904 12.15 -5.86 -34.93
N ASN A 905 11.99 -5.46 -36.20
CA ASN A 905 11.37 -6.24 -37.29
C ASN A 905 9.93 -6.73 -37.02
N LYS A 906 9.22 -6.07 -36.10
CA LYS A 906 7.87 -6.44 -35.64
C LYS A 906 6.88 -5.29 -35.81
N GLU A 907 5.58 -5.61 -35.88
CA GLU A 907 4.53 -4.59 -35.82
C GLU A 907 4.20 -4.25 -34.36
N LEU A 908 4.29 -2.97 -33.99
CA LEU A 908 3.98 -2.50 -32.64
C LEU A 908 2.55 -2.85 -32.21
N GLU A 909 1.59 -2.71 -33.13
CA GLU A 909 0.19 -3.08 -32.90
C GLU A 909 0.01 -4.58 -32.65
N GLN A 910 0.84 -5.44 -33.23
CA GLN A 910 0.76 -6.90 -33.02
C GLN A 910 1.39 -7.32 -31.70
N ASP A 911 2.55 -6.75 -31.32
CA ASP A 911 3.17 -7.03 -30.02
C ASP A 911 2.27 -6.58 -28.86
N ILE A 912 1.75 -5.35 -28.90
CA ILE A 912 0.84 -4.84 -27.87
C ILE A 912 -0.48 -5.63 -27.86
N ALA A 913 -0.98 -6.07 -29.02
CA ALA A 913 -2.12 -6.98 -29.09
C ALA A 913 -1.82 -8.41 -28.58
N GLY A 914 -0.57 -8.83 -28.51
CA GLY A 914 -0.15 -10.10 -27.91
C GLY A 914 0.01 -10.03 -26.40
N ASP A 915 0.59 -8.93 -25.91
CA ASP A 915 0.96 -8.74 -24.50
C ASP A 915 -0.23 -8.25 -23.64
N THR A 916 -1.12 -7.42 -24.21
CA THR A 916 -2.30 -6.87 -23.49
C THR A 916 -3.60 -7.60 -23.84
N SER A 917 -4.63 -7.43 -23.00
CA SER A 917 -5.94 -8.09 -23.21
C SER A 917 -7.15 -7.18 -22.92
N GLY A 918 -8.35 -7.71 -23.15
CA GLY A 918 -9.63 -7.10 -22.76
C GLY A 918 -9.86 -5.70 -23.35
N HIS A 919 -10.44 -4.82 -22.52
CA HIS A 919 -10.80 -3.46 -22.90
C HIS A 919 -9.58 -2.53 -22.92
N PHE A 920 -8.54 -2.84 -22.14
CA PHE A 920 -7.26 -2.11 -22.14
C PHE A 920 -6.53 -2.26 -23.47
N LYS A 921 -6.41 -3.49 -24.00
CA LYS A 921 -5.95 -3.75 -25.37
C LYS A 921 -6.73 -2.94 -26.40
N ARG A 922 -8.07 -2.91 -26.28
CA ARG A 922 -8.93 -2.15 -27.21
C ARG A 922 -8.58 -0.66 -27.19
N LEU A 923 -8.35 -0.09 -26.00
CA LEU A 923 -7.93 1.31 -25.83
C LEU A 923 -6.59 1.62 -26.51
N LEU A 924 -5.54 0.83 -26.21
CA LEU A 924 -4.21 1.07 -26.78
C LEU A 924 -4.20 0.91 -28.31
N ILE A 925 -4.80 -0.17 -28.84
CA ILE A 925 -4.88 -0.42 -30.28
C ILE A 925 -5.73 0.65 -30.98
N GLY A 926 -6.80 1.13 -30.32
CA GLY A 926 -7.63 2.23 -30.80
C GLY A 926 -6.85 3.54 -30.96
N CYS A 927 -6.02 3.90 -29.97
CA CYS A 927 -5.13 5.05 -30.06
C CYS A 927 -4.03 4.85 -31.12
N LEU A 928 -3.43 3.65 -31.20
CA LEU A 928 -2.40 3.31 -32.19
C LEU A 928 -2.89 3.38 -33.64
N GLN A 929 -4.20 3.38 -33.92
CA GLN A 929 -4.72 3.64 -35.27
C GLN A 929 -4.32 5.02 -35.80
N ALA A 930 -3.92 5.96 -34.93
CA ALA A 930 -3.35 7.26 -35.30
C ALA A 930 -4.25 8.05 -36.29
N ASN A 931 -5.56 8.01 -36.05
CA ASN A 931 -6.62 8.55 -36.90
C ASN A 931 -7.55 9.52 -36.15
N ARG A 932 -7.13 10.05 -34.99
CA ARG A 932 -7.92 11.02 -34.22
C ARG A 932 -8.02 12.34 -34.99
N PRO A 933 -9.18 13.00 -35.10
CA PRO A 933 -9.25 14.35 -35.66
C PRO A 933 -8.46 15.34 -34.79
N GLU A 934 -7.44 16.00 -35.34
CA GLU A 934 -6.55 16.93 -34.62
C GLU A 934 -6.96 18.42 -34.79
N GLY A 935 -8.13 18.69 -35.37
CA GLY A 935 -8.66 20.05 -35.56
C GLY A 935 -9.23 20.70 -34.29
N THR A 936 -9.18 22.03 -34.26
CA THR A 936 -9.72 22.91 -33.19
C THR A 936 -11.24 23.06 -33.23
N GLU A 937 -11.88 22.75 -34.36
CA GLU A 937 -13.33 22.83 -34.52
C GLU A 937 -14.06 21.76 -33.70
N PHE A 938 -15.24 22.13 -33.20
CA PHE A 938 -16.12 21.26 -32.40
C PHE A 938 -17.59 21.62 -32.60
N ASN A 939 -18.48 20.72 -32.20
CA ASN A 939 -19.92 20.87 -32.32
C ASN A 939 -20.59 20.68 -30.94
N ARG A 940 -21.19 21.74 -30.40
CA ARG A 940 -21.88 21.74 -29.08
C ARG A 940 -23.10 20.81 -29.04
N VAL A 941 -23.80 20.59 -30.16
CA VAL A 941 -24.91 19.62 -30.26
C VAL A 941 -24.37 18.19 -30.19
N MET A 942 -23.28 17.90 -30.90
CA MET A 942 -22.57 16.61 -30.81
C MET A 942 -21.99 16.39 -29.40
N ALA A 943 -21.50 17.44 -28.74
CA ALA A 943 -21.01 17.37 -27.37
C ALA A 943 -22.10 16.93 -26.39
N LYS A 944 -23.31 17.48 -26.53
CA LYS A 944 -24.49 17.06 -25.74
C LYS A 944 -24.89 15.61 -26.03
N GLN A 945 -24.80 15.16 -27.28
CA GLN A 945 -25.08 13.77 -27.67
C GLN A 945 -24.05 12.79 -27.10
N ASP A 946 -22.76 13.07 -27.24
CA ASP A 946 -21.68 12.25 -26.67
C ASP A 946 -21.73 12.24 -25.13
N ALA A 947 -22.00 13.38 -24.49
CA ALA A 947 -22.13 13.48 -23.04
C ALA A 947 -23.34 12.68 -22.53
N GLN A 948 -24.47 12.77 -23.22
CA GLN A 948 -25.65 11.95 -22.89
C GLN A 948 -25.34 10.46 -23.06
N ALA A 949 -24.69 10.06 -24.16
CA ALA A 949 -24.29 8.68 -24.39
C ALA A 949 -23.28 8.15 -23.35
N LEU A 950 -22.37 8.98 -22.84
CA LEU A 950 -21.48 8.63 -21.72
C LEU A 950 -22.25 8.47 -20.40
N LEU A 951 -23.27 9.29 -20.17
CA LEU A 951 -24.10 9.22 -18.96
C LEU A 951 -25.01 7.98 -18.96
N ASP A 952 -25.60 7.64 -20.11
CA ASP A 952 -26.37 6.40 -20.31
C ASP A 952 -25.46 5.14 -20.30
N ALA A 953 -24.18 5.29 -20.63
CA ALA A 953 -23.17 4.23 -20.55
C ALA A 953 -22.54 4.05 -19.14
N GLY A 954 -22.79 4.97 -18.21
CA GLY A 954 -22.26 4.94 -16.84
C GLY A 954 -23.37 5.07 -15.80
N GLU A 955 -23.35 6.16 -15.03
CA GLU A 955 -24.15 6.43 -13.80
C GLU A 955 -25.63 6.01 -13.83
N LYS A 956 -26.28 5.99 -15.00
CA LYS A 956 -27.71 5.64 -15.15
C LYS A 956 -28.01 4.13 -15.11
N LYS A 957 -27.01 3.26 -15.08
CA LYS A 957 -27.18 1.81 -15.08
C LYS A 957 -26.20 1.10 -14.13
N TRP A 958 -26.44 -0.18 -13.87
CA TRP A 958 -25.53 -0.99 -13.08
C TRP A 958 -24.44 -1.59 -13.97
N GLY A 959 -23.21 -1.11 -13.80
CA GLY A 959 -22.04 -1.50 -14.61
C GLY A 959 -21.92 -0.72 -15.92
N THR A 960 -20.70 -0.40 -16.31
CA THR A 960 -20.35 0.52 -17.40
C THR A 960 -20.55 -0.10 -18.79
N ASP A 961 -20.62 0.72 -19.84
CA ASP A 961 -20.29 0.33 -21.22
C ASP A 961 -18.98 1.04 -21.58
N GLU A 962 -17.86 0.38 -21.28
CA GLU A 962 -16.53 0.94 -21.52
C GLU A 962 -16.21 0.96 -23.02
N SER A 963 -16.99 0.27 -23.86
CA SER A 963 -16.90 0.38 -25.32
C SER A 963 -17.49 1.69 -25.83
N ARG A 964 -18.50 2.26 -25.15
CA ARG A 964 -18.97 3.64 -25.40
C ARG A 964 -17.93 4.67 -25.00
N PHE A 965 -17.39 4.55 -23.78
CA PHE A 965 -16.33 5.43 -23.29
C PHE A 965 -15.10 5.40 -24.22
N HIS A 966 -14.65 4.19 -24.60
CA HIS A 966 -13.62 3.98 -25.62
C HIS A 966 -13.95 4.71 -26.93
N THR A 967 -15.13 4.48 -27.50
CA THR A 967 -15.52 5.06 -28.79
C THR A 967 -15.46 6.58 -28.76
N VAL A 968 -15.95 7.23 -27.70
CA VAL A 968 -15.93 8.69 -27.57
C VAL A 968 -14.50 9.19 -27.28
N LEU A 969 -13.83 8.67 -26.25
CA LEU A 969 -12.52 9.18 -25.81
C LEU A 969 -11.39 8.95 -26.81
N VAL A 970 -11.50 7.94 -27.69
CA VAL A 970 -10.49 7.66 -28.74
C VAL A 970 -10.78 8.42 -30.04
N SER A 971 -12.03 8.46 -30.52
CA SER A 971 -12.33 8.93 -31.90
C SER A 971 -12.57 10.42 -32.07
N ARG A 972 -12.73 11.19 -30.98
CA ARG A 972 -13.07 12.63 -31.03
C ARG A 972 -11.83 13.53 -30.96
N SER A 973 -11.92 14.75 -31.50
CA SER A 973 -10.89 15.78 -31.30
C SER A 973 -10.80 16.21 -29.84
N TYR A 974 -9.66 16.76 -29.44
CA TYR A 974 -9.51 17.34 -28.09
C TYR A 974 -10.48 18.51 -27.86
N ALA A 975 -10.75 19.32 -28.89
CA ALA A 975 -11.77 20.37 -28.86
C ALA A 975 -13.17 19.80 -28.59
N GLN A 976 -13.58 18.78 -29.36
CA GLN A 976 -14.86 18.11 -29.18
C GLN A 976 -14.99 17.48 -27.79
N LEU A 977 -13.92 16.87 -27.27
CA LEU A 977 -13.93 16.24 -25.95
C LEU A 977 -14.01 17.26 -24.80
N ARG A 978 -13.37 18.43 -24.89
CA ARG A 978 -13.53 19.50 -23.89
C ARG A 978 -14.98 19.98 -23.81
N ALA A 979 -15.62 20.22 -24.96
CA ALA A 979 -17.05 20.53 -25.02
C ALA A 979 -17.90 19.38 -24.44
N THR A 980 -17.62 18.13 -24.80
CA THR A 980 -18.31 16.94 -24.24
C THR A 980 -18.15 16.84 -22.72
N PHE A 981 -16.98 17.16 -22.15
CA PHE A 981 -16.76 17.11 -20.71
C PHE A 981 -17.50 18.23 -19.96
N GLN A 982 -17.63 19.41 -20.55
CA GLN A 982 -18.48 20.49 -20.01
C GLN A 982 -19.95 20.06 -19.99
N GLU A 983 -20.48 19.52 -21.09
CA GLU A 983 -21.88 19.04 -21.14
C GLU A 983 -22.11 17.84 -20.22
N TYR A 984 -21.13 16.94 -20.07
CA TYR A 984 -21.19 15.86 -19.09
C TYR A 984 -21.28 16.40 -17.66
N ALA A 985 -20.47 17.41 -17.30
CA ALA A 985 -20.52 18.05 -15.99
C ALA A 985 -21.88 18.71 -15.70
N LYS A 986 -22.56 19.29 -16.71
CA LYS A 986 -23.95 19.76 -16.60
C LYS A 986 -24.92 18.60 -16.33
N LEU A 987 -24.90 17.56 -17.19
CA LEU A 987 -25.89 16.49 -17.21
C LEU A 987 -25.75 15.50 -16.05
N ALA A 988 -24.52 15.11 -15.71
CA ALA A 988 -24.22 14.14 -14.66
C ALA A 988 -24.11 14.75 -13.26
N ASN A 989 -23.99 16.09 -13.14
CA ASN A 989 -23.65 16.78 -11.89
C ASN A 989 -22.33 16.26 -11.26
N LYS A 990 -21.44 15.71 -12.09
CA LYS A 990 -20.23 14.97 -11.73
C LYS A 990 -19.20 15.15 -12.84
N ASP A 991 -17.93 15.17 -12.48
CA ASP A 991 -16.84 15.28 -13.46
C ASP A 991 -16.60 13.91 -14.11
N ILE A 992 -16.29 13.91 -15.42
CA ILE A 992 -15.99 12.69 -16.18
C ILE A 992 -14.82 11.90 -15.58
N GLU A 993 -13.83 12.57 -14.97
CA GLU A 993 -12.77 11.89 -14.22
C GLU A 993 -13.30 11.15 -12.99
N ASP A 994 -14.22 11.76 -12.24
CA ASP A 994 -14.77 11.19 -11.02
C ASP A 994 -15.73 10.03 -11.33
N SER A 995 -16.38 10.08 -12.50
CA SER A 995 -17.12 8.97 -13.08
C SER A 995 -16.20 7.82 -13.52
N ILE A 996 -15.12 8.09 -14.26
CA ILE A 996 -14.14 7.06 -14.64
C ILE A 996 -13.51 6.43 -13.38
N LYS A 997 -13.27 7.21 -12.32
CA LYS A 997 -12.73 6.71 -11.03
C LYS A 997 -13.69 5.78 -10.27
N SER A 998 -15.01 6.01 -10.33
CA SER A 998 -16.00 5.16 -9.65
C SER A 998 -16.45 3.95 -10.47
N GLU A 999 -16.53 4.11 -11.79
CA GLU A 999 -17.09 3.11 -12.71
C GLU A 999 -16.05 2.11 -13.25
N MET A 1000 -14.79 2.53 -13.41
CA MET A 1000 -13.74 1.70 -14.00
C MET A 1000 -12.67 1.28 -12.99
N SER A 1001 -11.92 0.23 -13.33
CA SER A 1001 -10.79 -0.26 -12.52
C SER A 1001 -9.60 -0.68 -13.40
N GLY A 1002 -8.49 -1.03 -12.76
CA GLY A 1002 -7.24 -1.44 -13.42
C GLY A 1002 -6.73 -0.45 -14.45
N ASP A 1003 -6.04 -0.97 -15.45
CA ASP A 1003 -5.30 -0.17 -16.44
C ASP A 1003 -6.21 0.47 -17.48
N LEU A 1004 -7.44 -0.02 -17.59
CA LEU A 1004 -8.52 0.67 -18.30
C LEU A 1004 -8.85 2.01 -17.62
N LYS A 1005 -9.02 2.04 -16.29
CA LYS A 1005 -9.19 3.31 -15.54
C LYS A 1005 -7.98 4.21 -15.77
N ASN A 1006 -6.77 3.67 -15.63
CA ASN A 1006 -5.52 4.43 -15.75
C ASN A 1006 -5.38 5.08 -17.15
N GLY A 1007 -5.60 4.32 -18.22
CA GLY A 1007 -5.55 4.81 -19.60
C GLY A 1007 -6.66 5.82 -19.93
N MET A 1008 -7.89 5.60 -19.49
CA MET A 1008 -8.99 6.54 -19.71
C MET A 1008 -8.77 7.86 -18.96
N LEU A 1009 -8.26 7.82 -17.72
CA LEU A 1009 -7.90 9.02 -16.97
C LEU A 1009 -6.74 9.78 -17.61
N ALA A 1010 -5.68 9.08 -18.07
CA ALA A 1010 -4.58 9.72 -18.77
C ALA A 1010 -5.06 10.49 -20.02
N ILE A 1011 -5.94 9.90 -20.83
CA ILE A 1011 -6.54 10.59 -21.99
C ILE A 1011 -7.27 11.87 -21.55
N VAL A 1012 -8.14 11.80 -20.53
CA VAL A 1012 -8.88 12.98 -20.03
C VAL A 1012 -7.95 14.06 -19.48
N GLN A 1013 -6.93 13.68 -18.71
CA GLN A 1013 -5.98 14.58 -18.09
C GLN A 1013 -5.07 15.26 -19.14
N VAL A 1014 -4.65 14.54 -20.17
CA VAL A 1014 -3.89 15.09 -21.31
C VAL A 1014 -4.74 16.07 -22.13
N ILE A 1015 -6.03 15.76 -22.35
CA ILE A 1015 -6.97 16.67 -23.02
C ILE A 1015 -7.13 17.96 -22.22
N ARG A 1016 -7.21 17.88 -20.88
CA ARG A 1016 -7.28 19.06 -20.00
C ARG A 1016 -5.98 19.86 -20.05
N ASN A 1017 -4.87 19.24 -19.64
CA ASN A 1017 -3.56 19.89 -19.60
C ASN A 1017 -2.42 18.85 -19.63
N LYS A 1018 -1.86 18.60 -20.82
CA LYS A 1018 -0.74 17.67 -21.06
C LYS A 1018 0.47 17.95 -20.16
N SER A 1019 0.83 19.22 -19.94
CA SER A 1019 1.99 19.58 -19.13
C SER A 1019 1.73 19.38 -17.63
N ALA A 1020 0.49 19.61 -17.15
CA ALA A 1020 0.09 19.24 -15.78
C ALA A 1020 -0.03 17.72 -15.56
N TYR A 1021 -0.41 16.96 -16.60
CA TYR A 1021 -0.32 15.49 -16.57
C TYR A 1021 1.14 15.05 -16.37
N PHE A 1022 2.08 15.49 -17.21
CA PHE A 1022 3.49 15.14 -17.04
C PHE A 1022 4.09 15.64 -15.71
N ALA A 1023 3.67 16.81 -15.20
CA ALA A 1023 4.04 17.26 -13.87
C ALA A 1023 3.55 16.30 -12.76
N SER A 1024 2.34 15.76 -12.91
CA SER A 1024 1.76 14.78 -11.97
C SER A 1024 2.42 13.42 -12.05
N GLU A 1025 2.81 12.99 -13.25
CA GLU A 1025 3.61 11.77 -13.48
C GLU A 1025 5.02 11.91 -12.88
N LEU A 1026 5.71 13.03 -13.08
CA LEU A 1026 7.02 13.33 -12.46
C LEU A 1026 6.94 13.33 -10.94
N HIS A 1027 5.94 14.00 -10.36
CA HIS A 1027 5.73 13.97 -8.91
C HIS A 1027 5.43 12.55 -8.42
N ARG A 1028 4.64 11.75 -9.13
CA ARG A 1028 4.38 10.34 -8.76
C ARG A 1028 5.61 9.44 -8.92
N ALA A 1029 6.53 9.76 -9.83
CA ALA A 1029 7.79 9.04 -9.99
C ALA A 1029 8.80 9.31 -8.87
N MET A 1030 8.66 10.43 -8.15
CA MET A 1030 9.57 10.81 -7.07
C MET A 1030 8.94 10.69 -5.66
N LYS A 1031 7.62 10.89 -5.51
CA LYS A 1031 6.90 10.78 -4.23
C LYS A 1031 6.88 9.34 -3.68
N GLY A 1032 7.81 9.00 -2.80
CA GLY A 1032 7.73 7.77 -2.01
C GLY A 1032 9.00 7.41 -1.25
N LEU A 1033 9.11 6.14 -0.87
CA LEU A 1033 10.38 5.56 -0.42
C LEU A 1033 11.16 5.06 -1.65
N GLY A 1034 11.88 5.99 -2.30
CA GLY A 1034 12.64 5.75 -3.52
C GLY A 1034 11.92 6.18 -4.80
N THR A 1035 12.66 6.15 -5.91
CA THR A 1035 12.32 6.82 -7.17
C THR A 1035 12.04 5.83 -8.30
N ASP A 1036 10.99 6.08 -9.10
CA ASP A 1036 10.82 5.47 -10.42
C ASP A 1036 11.71 6.22 -11.44
N ASP A 1037 13.01 5.90 -11.39
CA ASP A 1037 14.02 6.45 -12.29
C ASP A 1037 13.67 6.25 -13.77
N ASN A 1038 12.95 5.18 -14.13
CA ASN A 1038 12.57 4.90 -15.51
C ASN A 1038 11.54 5.92 -16.02
N THR A 1039 10.57 6.29 -15.18
CA THR A 1039 9.58 7.33 -15.48
C THR A 1039 10.20 8.73 -15.42
N LEU A 1040 11.05 9.01 -14.42
CA LEU A 1040 11.77 10.28 -14.32
C LEU A 1040 12.66 10.54 -15.54
N VAL A 1041 13.49 9.57 -15.94
CA VAL A 1041 14.31 9.64 -17.16
C VAL A 1041 13.45 9.79 -18.41
N ARG A 1042 12.37 9.01 -18.53
CA ARG A 1042 11.53 9.01 -19.73
C ARG A 1042 10.84 10.35 -19.97
N ILE A 1043 10.29 10.97 -18.93
CA ILE A 1043 9.62 12.27 -19.07
C ILE A 1043 10.66 13.38 -19.26
N VAL A 1044 11.75 13.41 -18.49
CA VAL A 1044 12.78 14.45 -18.65
C VAL A 1044 13.42 14.39 -20.06
N ALA A 1045 13.81 13.20 -20.53
CA ALA A 1045 14.40 13.04 -21.86
C ALA A 1045 13.42 13.38 -23.00
N SER A 1046 12.15 12.96 -22.91
CA SER A 1046 11.16 13.19 -23.99
C SER A 1046 10.53 14.58 -23.99
N ARG A 1047 10.61 15.35 -22.90
CA ARG A 1047 9.97 16.69 -22.79
C ARG A 1047 10.94 17.87 -22.66
N CYS A 1048 12.24 17.66 -22.37
CA CYS A 1048 13.23 18.75 -22.26
C CYS A 1048 13.35 19.61 -23.55
N GLU A 1049 13.13 19.02 -24.72
CA GLU A 1049 13.10 19.70 -26.03
C GLU A 1049 11.66 20.02 -26.52
N VAL A 1050 10.66 20.02 -25.62
CA VAL A 1050 9.25 20.30 -25.95
C VAL A 1050 8.65 21.37 -25.03
N ASP A 1051 8.11 20.99 -23.86
CA ASP A 1051 7.28 21.84 -22.99
C ASP A 1051 7.73 21.80 -21.51
N MET A 1052 9.00 21.46 -21.26
CA MET A 1052 9.52 21.30 -19.90
C MET A 1052 9.37 22.57 -19.05
N VAL A 1053 9.37 23.78 -19.64
CA VAL A 1053 9.05 25.01 -18.89
C VAL A 1053 7.63 24.95 -18.34
N GLN A 1054 6.63 24.64 -19.18
CA GLN A 1054 5.22 24.56 -18.77
C GLN A 1054 4.98 23.40 -17.79
N ILE A 1055 5.70 22.27 -17.92
CA ILE A 1055 5.68 21.17 -16.96
C ILE A 1055 6.17 21.65 -15.58
N LYS A 1056 7.27 22.40 -15.52
CA LYS A 1056 7.81 22.96 -14.27
C LYS A 1056 6.86 23.97 -13.62
N GLU A 1057 6.22 24.82 -14.42
CA GLU A 1057 5.23 25.79 -13.95
C GLU A 1057 4.01 25.09 -13.33
N GLU A 1058 3.44 24.08 -14.00
CA GLU A 1058 2.32 23.29 -13.46
C GLU A 1058 2.74 22.46 -12.23
N PHE A 1059 3.97 21.91 -12.21
CA PHE A 1059 4.53 21.22 -11.03
C PHE A 1059 4.58 22.15 -9.81
N GLN A 1060 5.16 23.36 -9.96
CA GLN A 1060 5.25 24.32 -8.86
C GLN A 1060 3.87 24.85 -8.45
N LYS A 1061 2.96 25.05 -9.41
CA LYS A 1061 1.57 25.47 -9.19
C LYS A 1061 0.77 24.40 -8.43
N ALA A 1062 1.00 23.12 -8.69
CA ALA A 1062 0.37 22.01 -7.98
C ALA A 1062 0.99 21.77 -6.60
N TYR A 1063 2.30 21.51 -6.53
CA TYR A 1063 2.99 20.94 -5.36
C TYR A 1063 3.69 21.97 -4.46
N LYS A 1064 3.71 23.25 -4.86
CA LYS A 1064 4.29 24.38 -4.10
C LYS A 1064 5.81 24.32 -3.86
N GLN A 1065 6.49 23.41 -4.54
CA GLN A 1065 7.95 23.29 -4.62
C GLN A 1065 8.36 23.20 -6.09
N THR A 1066 9.60 23.55 -6.44
CA THR A 1066 10.06 23.44 -7.83
C THR A 1066 10.41 21.99 -8.19
N LEU A 1067 10.31 21.64 -9.47
CA LEU A 1067 10.75 20.34 -9.98
C LEU A 1067 12.24 20.08 -9.66
N ALA A 1068 13.06 21.13 -9.68
CA ALA A 1068 14.48 21.05 -9.36
C ALA A 1068 14.76 20.68 -7.90
N MET A 1069 13.97 21.16 -6.94
CA MET A 1069 14.11 20.74 -5.53
C MET A 1069 13.81 19.24 -5.38
N PHE A 1070 12.69 18.76 -5.93
CA PHE A 1070 12.32 17.34 -5.92
C PHE A 1070 13.42 16.46 -6.55
N ILE A 1071 13.89 16.80 -7.75
CA ILE A 1071 15.01 16.09 -8.40
C ILE A 1071 16.29 16.18 -7.56
N GLN A 1072 16.54 17.31 -6.87
CA GLN A 1072 17.73 17.47 -6.06
C GLN A 1072 17.75 16.55 -4.83
N ASP A 1073 16.59 16.38 -4.20
CA ASP A 1073 16.48 15.67 -2.92
C ASP A 1073 16.34 14.14 -3.14
N ASP A 1074 15.59 13.71 -4.18
CA ASP A 1074 15.43 12.28 -4.52
C ASP A 1074 16.59 11.68 -5.31
N THR A 1075 17.35 12.47 -6.09
CA THR A 1075 18.44 11.95 -6.94
C THR A 1075 19.84 12.44 -6.50
N SER A 1076 20.91 11.76 -6.94
CA SER A 1076 22.27 12.10 -6.53
C SER A 1076 23.31 11.98 -7.66
N GLY A 1077 24.54 12.47 -7.38
CA GLY A 1077 25.70 12.37 -8.28
C GLY A 1077 25.53 13.04 -9.65
N ASP A 1078 26.17 12.46 -10.64
CA ASP A 1078 26.17 12.92 -12.04
C ASP A 1078 24.81 12.69 -12.71
N TYR A 1079 24.06 11.68 -12.26
CA TYR A 1079 22.66 11.45 -12.64
C TYR A 1079 21.77 12.67 -12.30
N ARG A 1080 21.81 13.14 -11.06
CA ARG A 1080 21.14 14.40 -10.64
C ARG A 1080 21.62 15.58 -11.49
N THR A 1081 22.94 15.70 -11.66
CA THR A 1081 23.56 16.83 -12.38
C THR A 1081 23.07 16.90 -13.83
N MET A 1082 22.93 15.74 -14.48
CA MET A 1082 22.35 15.60 -15.81
C MET A 1082 20.87 16.02 -15.83
N LEU A 1083 20.03 15.46 -14.96
CA LEU A 1083 18.60 15.78 -14.89
C LEU A 1083 18.34 17.27 -14.64
N LEU A 1084 19.02 17.86 -13.64
CA LEU A 1084 18.94 19.28 -13.31
C LEU A 1084 19.35 20.18 -14.49
N THR A 1085 20.39 19.80 -15.23
CA THR A 1085 20.81 20.52 -16.44
C THR A 1085 19.74 20.42 -17.54
N LEU A 1086 19.16 19.25 -17.76
CA LEU A 1086 18.13 19.03 -18.78
C LEU A 1086 16.84 19.81 -18.50
N ILE A 1087 16.47 20.02 -17.23
CA ILE A 1087 15.33 20.88 -16.86
C ILE A 1087 15.70 22.37 -16.77
N GLY A 1088 16.90 22.78 -17.21
CA GLY A 1088 17.34 24.17 -17.28
C GLY A 1088 17.74 24.81 -15.95
N GLU A 1089 17.94 24.01 -14.89
CA GLU A 1089 18.40 24.46 -13.57
C GLU A 1089 19.69 23.72 -13.16
N PRO A 1090 20.79 23.82 -13.93
CA PRO A 1090 22.04 23.14 -13.62
C PRO A 1090 22.57 23.55 -12.22
N PRO A 1091 23.11 22.62 -11.42
CA PRO A 1091 23.56 22.93 -10.07
C PRO A 1091 24.66 24.00 -10.09
N ALA A 1092 24.56 24.95 -9.15
CA ALA A 1092 25.44 26.12 -9.09
C ALA A 1092 26.93 25.70 -9.07
N LYS A 1093 27.73 26.37 -9.91
CA LYS A 1093 29.19 26.16 -9.96
C LYS A 1093 29.81 26.52 -8.61
N LYS A 1094 30.33 25.49 -7.93
CA LYS A 1094 31.24 25.63 -6.77
C LYS A 1094 32.67 25.87 -7.25
#